data_AF-A0A2R6GW37-F1
#
_entry.id   AF-A0A2R6GW37-F1
#
_cell.length_a   1.000
_cell.length_b   1.000
_cell.length_c   1.000
_cell.angle_alpha   90.00
_cell.angle_beta   90.00
_cell.angle_gamma   90.00
#
_symmetry.space_group_name_H-M   'P 1'
#
loop_
_entity.id
_entity.type
_entity.pdbx_description
1 polymer ?
#
loop_
_entity_poly.entity_id
_entity_poly.type
_entity_poly.pdbx_seq_one_letter_code
_entity_poly.pdbx_strand_id
1 'polypeptide(L)'
;METDGIHVLHVDDDPSITDLAATLLDEFTVTTATDPREVLDRFDPEEFDCVVSDYEMPRLDGLELYRRLEPRFDHDEFPFILFTGRGSESVAAEALNAGVTGYLQKGGTEQYDRLANRIRNAATNYRAQVRVERYETVAEALGYPVYVVDEDGRFRFVNEAFADLTGHDRTEIVGRRPPFIKPEATVERAERELGSVLSDDGPEVARFEVDIERADGSLVRCRDHMGVLPYEGDQFRGSAGILRPLDAPEDATGGGFGGTDEHYRAIVEALDDPVYVLDEEGRFEFVNDAFVDLVGYDRDRIPGSHPSLIKDDDAVATAERQLGRVLSSDGPDDVRFEITIQPKAGDPVPCEDHMGVLPYEGDQFRGSIGVLREIGRRKDREERLRATTARLEALFENSPDMIDVHDADGTIVDANRRLCEALGYAPEELKGRKVWEIDETVDPETARAFWADLDGDDPRKFEGEYRRRDGSTFPVEIHLARLDAADEDRFLAISRDITERTAYERELERRNERLDEFARIVSHDLRNPLNVATSRLELGRAQCDNEHLRRVEQAHGRMETLIDEVLTLARTGESTGTVEPVDLAALVRGCWANVDTAGAALAVETDRTILADESQTGQLLENLFRNAVDHGGDVTITVGDLDGGFYVADDGPGIPPGEREQVFESGYSETEDGTGFGLSIVERIADAHGWSVAVTESDDGGARFEITGVDAA
;
A
#
# COMPACT_ATOMS: atom_id res chain seq x y z
N MET A 1 0.11 -15.03 15.64
CA MET A 1 -0.34 -16.31 15.06
C MET A 1 0.53 -16.61 13.86
N GLU A 2 1.28 -17.69 13.94
CA GLU A 2 2.22 -18.17 12.94
C GLU A 2 1.48 -18.69 11.70
N THR A 3 1.69 -18.06 10.54
CA THR A 3 1.36 -18.58 9.21
C THR A 3 2.59 -19.13 8.48
N ASP A 4 3.77 -18.97 9.11
CA ASP A 4 5.06 -19.26 8.49
C ASP A 4 5.17 -20.77 8.20
N GLY A 5 5.11 -21.11 6.92
CA GLY A 5 5.31 -22.46 6.41
C GLY A 5 4.06 -23.27 6.06
N ILE A 6 2.86 -22.70 5.91
CA ILE A 6 1.72 -23.45 5.33
C ILE A 6 1.92 -23.57 3.81
N HIS A 7 2.01 -24.80 3.29
CA HIS A 7 2.13 -25.12 1.88
C HIS A 7 0.76 -25.41 1.27
N VAL A 8 0.38 -24.62 0.27
CA VAL A 8 -0.93 -24.69 -0.37
C VAL A 8 -0.78 -25.10 -1.82
N LEU A 9 -1.48 -26.15 -2.23
CA LEU A 9 -1.62 -26.50 -3.64
C LEU A 9 -2.89 -25.86 -4.21
N HIS A 10 -2.74 -24.87 -5.08
CA HIS A 10 -3.86 -24.19 -5.75
C HIS A 10 -4.06 -24.73 -7.17
N VAL A 11 -5.21 -25.32 -7.44
CA VAL A 11 -5.55 -25.97 -8.72
C VAL A 11 -6.67 -25.21 -9.41
N ASP A 12 -6.38 -24.65 -10.59
CA ASP A 12 -7.32 -23.83 -11.35
C ASP A 12 -6.98 -23.88 -12.84
N ASP A 13 -7.94 -24.11 -13.73
CA ASP A 13 -7.67 -24.19 -15.16
C ASP A 13 -7.41 -22.83 -15.81
N ASP A 14 -7.71 -21.72 -15.11
CA ASP A 14 -7.40 -20.36 -15.55
C ASP A 14 -6.03 -19.89 -14.99
N PRO A 15 -5.02 -19.72 -15.85
CA PRO A 15 -3.69 -19.26 -15.43
C PRO A 15 -3.72 -17.89 -14.73
N SER A 16 -4.66 -17.02 -15.12
CA SER A 16 -4.78 -15.69 -14.50
C SER A 16 -5.25 -15.77 -13.05
N ILE A 17 -6.06 -16.78 -12.71
CA ILE A 17 -6.50 -17.03 -11.34
C ILE A 17 -5.39 -17.66 -10.52
N THR A 18 -4.60 -18.58 -11.10
CA THR A 18 -3.44 -19.12 -10.39
C THR A 18 -2.37 -18.06 -10.09
N ASP A 19 -2.11 -17.15 -11.03
CA ASP A 19 -1.15 -16.05 -10.84
C ASP A 19 -1.66 -15.04 -9.79
N LEU A 20 -2.96 -14.76 -9.82
CA LEU A 20 -3.61 -13.90 -8.83
C LEU A 20 -3.60 -14.52 -7.44
N ALA A 21 -3.89 -15.82 -7.32
CA ALA A 21 -3.82 -16.55 -6.06
C ALA A 21 -2.39 -16.57 -5.50
N ALA A 22 -1.38 -16.82 -6.33
CA ALA A 22 0.03 -16.76 -5.90
C ALA A 22 0.45 -15.35 -5.43
N THR A 23 -0.19 -14.30 -5.95
CA THR A 23 0.09 -12.91 -5.56
C THR A 23 -0.67 -12.49 -4.29
N LEU A 24 -1.94 -12.86 -4.16
CA LEU A 24 -2.82 -12.42 -3.07
C LEU A 24 -2.75 -13.32 -1.84
N LEU A 25 -2.18 -14.52 -1.96
CA LEU A 25 -1.93 -15.46 -0.86
C LEU A 25 -0.43 -15.51 -0.52
N ASP A 26 0.23 -14.35 -0.54
CA ASP A 26 1.68 -14.21 -0.32
C ASP A 26 2.14 -14.58 1.10
N GLU A 27 1.20 -14.72 2.04
CA GLU A 27 1.43 -15.25 3.38
C GLU A 27 1.64 -16.79 3.43
N PHE A 28 1.42 -17.51 2.32
CA PHE A 28 1.60 -18.97 2.21
C PHE A 28 2.60 -19.35 1.10
N THR A 29 3.16 -20.56 1.19
CA THR A 29 3.91 -21.14 0.06
C THR A 29 2.91 -21.76 -0.92
N VAL A 30 2.53 -21.01 -1.95
CA VAL A 30 1.53 -21.47 -2.94
C VAL A 30 2.22 -22.15 -4.12
N THR A 31 1.91 -23.44 -4.32
CA THR A 31 2.20 -24.16 -5.56
C THR A 31 0.97 -24.17 -6.44
N THR A 32 1.09 -23.74 -7.69
CA THR A 32 -0.05 -23.65 -8.61
C THR A 32 -0.03 -24.77 -9.65
N ALA A 33 -1.20 -25.24 -10.04
CA ALA A 33 -1.37 -26.22 -11.12
C ALA A 33 -2.57 -25.87 -11.99
N THR A 34 -2.39 -25.91 -13.31
CA THR A 34 -3.45 -25.59 -14.29
C THR A 34 -4.11 -26.81 -14.93
N ASP A 35 -3.49 -28.00 -14.84
CA ASP A 35 -4.13 -29.26 -15.21
C ASP A 35 -4.33 -30.13 -13.95
N PRO A 36 -5.57 -30.41 -13.53
CA PRO A 36 -5.84 -31.20 -12.34
C PRO A 36 -5.35 -32.66 -12.43
N ARG A 37 -4.97 -33.15 -13.62
CA ARG A 37 -4.38 -34.49 -13.77
C ARG A 37 -2.91 -34.55 -13.40
N GLU A 38 -2.17 -33.46 -13.58
CA GLU A 38 -0.77 -33.38 -13.13
C GLU A 38 -0.69 -33.44 -11.60
N VAL A 39 -1.71 -32.92 -10.92
CA VAL A 39 -1.86 -33.02 -9.46
C VAL A 39 -2.00 -34.47 -9.01
N LEU A 40 -2.79 -35.29 -9.69
CA LEU A 40 -2.97 -36.70 -9.31
C LEU A 40 -1.66 -37.51 -9.39
N ASP A 41 -0.71 -37.11 -10.23
CA ASP A 41 0.57 -37.80 -10.38
C ASP A 41 1.65 -37.28 -9.42
N ARG A 42 1.49 -36.04 -8.91
CA ARG A 42 2.51 -35.33 -8.12
C ARG A 42 2.13 -35.05 -6.68
N PHE A 43 0.86 -35.19 -6.31
CA PHE A 43 0.38 -34.88 -4.97
C PHE A 43 1.00 -35.83 -3.93
N ASP A 44 1.67 -35.22 -2.95
CA ASP A 44 2.23 -35.85 -1.77
C ASP A 44 1.62 -35.18 -0.52
N PRO A 45 0.92 -35.93 0.36
CA PRO A 45 0.33 -35.39 1.58
C PRO A 45 1.37 -34.91 2.61
N GLU A 46 2.65 -35.28 2.48
CA GLU A 46 3.74 -34.77 3.33
C GLU A 46 4.24 -33.39 2.87
N GLU A 47 4.00 -33.00 1.60
CA GLU A 47 4.48 -31.74 1.01
C GLU A 47 3.48 -30.59 1.18
N PHE A 48 2.18 -30.89 1.29
CA PHE A 48 1.12 -29.89 1.30
C PHE A 48 0.27 -29.96 2.57
N ASP A 49 -0.13 -28.80 3.09
CA ASP A 49 -1.01 -28.69 4.25
C ASP A 49 -2.47 -28.43 3.87
N CYS A 50 -2.71 -27.98 2.63
CA CYS A 50 -4.04 -27.72 2.12
C CYS A 50 -4.07 -27.75 0.58
N VAL A 51 -5.15 -28.31 0.02
CA VAL A 51 -5.48 -28.18 -1.40
C VAL A 51 -6.63 -27.20 -1.58
N VAL A 52 -6.44 -26.21 -2.45
CA VAL A 52 -7.48 -25.31 -2.93
C VAL A 52 -7.74 -25.66 -4.39
N SER A 53 -8.98 -25.94 -4.75
CA SER A 53 -9.33 -26.33 -6.12
C SER A 53 -10.52 -25.54 -6.63
N ASP A 54 -10.48 -25.11 -7.89
CA ASP A 54 -11.72 -24.73 -8.56
C ASP A 54 -12.64 -25.94 -8.70
N TYR A 55 -13.94 -25.68 -8.65
CA TYR A 55 -14.96 -26.66 -8.93
C TYR A 55 -15.11 -26.88 -10.44
N GLU A 56 -15.23 -25.81 -11.25
CA GLU A 56 -15.55 -25.91 -12.69
C GLU A 56 -14.29 -26.06 -13.58
N MET A 57 -13.55 -27.15 -13.45
CA MET A 57 -12.39 -27.44 -14.30
C MET A 57 -12.71 -28.38 -15.46
N PRO A 58 -12.17 -28.16 -16.69
CA PRO A 58 -12.35 -29.04 -17.82
C PRO A 58 -11.76 -30.44 -17.56
N ARG A 59 -12.50 -31.49 -17.96
CA ARG A 59 -12.13 -32.92 -17.92
C ARG A 59 -12.16 -33.57 -16.53
N LEU A 60 -11.76 -32.87 -15.47
CA LEU A 60 -11.82 -33.35 -14.09
C LEU A 60 -12.24 -32.17 -13.19
N ASP A 61 -13.44 -32.22 -12.64
CA ASP A 61 -13.94 -31.18 -11.73
C ASP A 61 -13.27 -31.29 -10.35
N GLY A 62 -13.33 -30.21 -9.56
CA GLY A 62 -12.66 -30.16 -8.25
C GLY A 62 -13.15 -31.21 -7.26
N LEU A 63 -14.40 -31.66 -7.39
CA LEU A 63 -14.97 -32.68 -6.51
C LEU A 63 -14.50 -34.09 -6.90
N GLU A 64 -14.35 -34.36 -8.19
CA GLU A 64 -13.76 -35.59 -8.69
C GLU A 64 -12.24 -35.64 -8.45
N LEU A 65 -11.56 -34.49 -8.42
CA LEU A 65 -10.19 -34.38 -7.93
C LEU A 65 -10.11 -34.77 -6.45
N TYR A 66 -10.96 -34.20 -5.59
CA TYR A 66 -11.02 -34.56 -4.17
C TYR A 66 -11.21 -36.07 -3.96
N ARG A 67 -12.24 -36.67 -4.59
CA ARG A 67 -12.53 -38.11 -4.45
C ARG A 67 -11.39 -39.02 -4.91
N ARG A 68 -10.48 -38.53 -5.75
CA ARG A 68 -9.31 -39.29 -6.21
C ARG A 68 -8.06 -39.08 -5.36
N LEU A 69 -7.97 -37.95 -4.65
CA LEU A 69 -6.92 -37.68 -3.69
C LEU A 69 -7.26 -38.21 -2.30
N GLU A 70 -8.55 -38.27 -1.93
CA GLU A 70 -9.06 -38.74 -0.64
C GLU A 70 -8.43 -40.07 -0.17
N PRO A 71 -8.26 -41.11 -1.01
CA PRO A 71 -7.63 -42.36 -0.57
C PRO A 71 -6.13 -42.26 -0.28
N ARG A 72 -5.49 -41.13 -0.62
CA ARG A 72 -4.07 -40.86 -0.38
C ARG A 72 -3.85 -39.93 0.80
N PHE A 73 -4.90 -39.39 1.41
CA PHE A 73 -4.74 -38.61 2.62
C PHE A 73 -4.35 -39.54 3.76
N ASP A 74 -3.28 -39.22 4.48
CA ASP A 74 -2.82 -40.02 5.62
C ASP A 74 -3.80 -39.97 6.81
N HIS A 75 -4.71 -38.98 6.81
CA HIS A 75 -5.70 -38.76 7.85
C HIS A 75 -7.07 -38.40 7.26
N ASP A 76 -8.15 -38.80 7.93
CA ASP A 76 -9.54 -38.65 7.47
C ASP A 76 -10.00 -37.19 7.26
N GLU A 77 -9.21 -36.18 7.65
CA GLU A 77 -9.57 -34.76 7.64
C GLU A 77 -8.55 -33.84 6.93
N PHE A 78 -7.83 -34.33 5.92
CA PHE A 78 -6.91 -33.48 5.15
C PHE A 78 -7.63 -32.23 4.56
N PRO A 79 -7.09 -31.01 4.75
CA PRO A 79 -7.73 -29.78 4.30
C PRO A 79 -7.91 -29.67 2.78
N PHE A 80 -9.16 -29.75 2.32
CA PHE A 80 -9.53 -29.52 0.92
C PHE A 80 -10.61 -28.43 0.81
N ILE A 81 -10.31 -27.35 0.10
CA ILE A 81 -11.20 -26.20 -0.07
C ILE A 81 -11.57 -26.03 -1.54
N LEU A 82 -12.86 -26.00 -1.83
CA LEU A 82 -13.37 -25.63 -3.15
C LEU A 82 -13.51 -24.11 -3.24
N PHE A 83 -12.88 -23.51 -4.25
CA PHE A 83 -12.92 -22.07 -4.51
C PHE A 83 -13.44 -21.83 -5.91
N THR A 84 -14.73 -21.47 -6.07
CA THR A 84 -15.40 -21.49 -7.39
C THR A 84 -16.06 -20.19 -7.83
N GLY A 85 -16.08 -19.91 -9.14
CA GLY A 85 -16.72 -18.71 -9.71
C GLY A 85 -18.24 -18.63 -9.57
N ARG A 86 -18.93 -19.77 -9.35
CA ARG A 86 -20.41 -19.81 -9.28
C ARG A 86 -20.91 -20.29 -7.93
N GLY A 87 -21.55 -19.39 -7.18
CA GLY A 87 -22.21 -19.66 -5.89
C GLY A 87 -23.56 -20.41 -6.02
N SER A 88 -23.58 -21.61 -6.60
CA SER A 88 -24.81 -22.42 -6.65
C SER A 88 -25.01 -23.21 -5.35
N GLU A 89 -26.16 -23.06 -4.69
CA GLU A 89 -26.52 -23.85 -3.49
C GLU A 89 -26.40 -25.37 -3.72
N SER A 90 -26.65 -25.83 -4.95
CA SER A 90 -26.51 -27.25 -5.30
C SER A 90 -25.06 -27.75 -5.22
N VAL A 91 -24.08 -26.91 -5.58
CA VAL A 91 -22.65 -27.25 -5.53
C VAL A 91 -22.14 -27.24 -4.09
N ALA A 92 -22.57 -26.25 -3.29
CA ALA A 92 -22.23 -26.20 -1.87
C ALA A 92 -22.77 -27.42 -1.10
N ALA A 93 -23.99 -27.86 -1.41
CA ALA A 93 -24.57 -29.06 -0.82
C ALA A 93 -23.84 -30.35 -1.25
N GLU A 94 -23.39 -30.43 -2.51
CA GLU A 94 -22.64 -31.58 -2.99
C GLU A 94 -21.24 -31.65 -2.37
N ALA A 95 -20.57 -30.51 -2.24
CA ALA A 95 -19.30 -30.36 -1.56
C ALA A 95 -19.36 -30.82 -0.09
N LEU A 96 -20.35 -30.34 0.67
CA LEU A 96 -20.54 -30.72 2.08
C LEU A 96 -20.82 -32.21 2.25
N ASN A 97 -21.60 -32.82 1.34
CA ASN A 97 -21.86 -34.27 1.39
C ASN A 97 -20.64 -35.12 1.01
N ALA A 98 -19.71 -34.56 0.23
CA ALA A 98 -18.49 -35.25 -0.15
C ALA A 98 -17.41 -35.22 0.94
N GLY A 99 -17.50 -34.33 1.93
CA GLY A 99 -16.54 -34.27 3.03
C GLY A 99 -15.42 -33.23 2.86
N VAL A 100 -15.53 -32.32 1.88
CA VAL A 100 -14.53 -31.24 1.74
C VAL A 100 -14.57 -30.28 2.93
N THR A 101 -13.41 -29.76 3.33
CA THR A 101 -13.23 -28.91 4.51
C THR A 101 -13.85 -27.53 4.37
N GLY A 102 -13.97 -27.03 3.13
CA GLY A 102 -14.54 -25.71 2.88
C GLY A 102 -15.02 -25.50 1.45
N TYR A 103 -15.96 -24.56 1.31
CA TYR A 103 -16.46 -24.07 0.04
C TYR A 103 -16.51 -22.53 0.09
N LEU A 104 -15.89 -21.87 -0.89
CA LEU A 104 -15.88 -20.42 -1.07
C LEU A 104 -16.16 -20.04 -2.52
N GLN A 105 -16.72 -18.85 -2.71
CA GLN A 105 -16.98 -18.29 -4.03
C GLN A 105 -15.88 -17.30 -4.43
N LYS A 106 -15.35 -17.41 -5.65
CA LYS A 106 -14.41 -16.46 -6.25
C LYS A 106 -15.10 -15.10 -6.44
N GLY A 107 -14.36 -14.02 -6.21
CA GLY A 107 -14.84 -12.65 -6.35
C GLY A 107 -13.69 -11.64 -6.29
N GLY A 108 -13.97 -10.42 -5.85
CA GLY A 108 -12.95 -9.38 -5.65
C GLY A 108 -11.90 -9.75 -4.59
N THR A 109 -10.94 -8.86 -4.36
CA THR A 109 -9.81 -9.06 -3.42
C THR A 109 -10.25 -9.52 -2.02
N GLU A 110 -11.38 -9.03 -1.50
CA GLU A 110 -11.94 -9.44 -0.20
C GLU A 110 -12.22 -10.95 -0.09
N GLN A 111 -12.47 -11.66 -1.20
CA GLN A 111 -12.70 -13.11 -1.18
C GLN A 111 -11.40 -13.90 -1.00
N TYR A 112 -10.27 -13.33 -1.42
CA TYR A 112 -8.96 -13.93 -1.19
C TYR A 112 -8.55 -13.80 0.29
N ASP A 113 -8.91 -12.71 0.97
CA ASP A 113 -8.72 -12.58 2.42
C ASP A 113 -9.54 -13.63 3.18
N ARG A 114 -10.77 -13.92 2.73
CA ARG A 114 -11.61 -14.98 3.31
C ARG A 114 -11.05 -16.36 3.04
N LEU A 115 -10.55 -16.60 1.83
CA LEU A 115 -9.88 -17.83 1.47
C LEU A 115 -8.63 -18.05 2.33
N ALA A 116 -7.81 -17.01 2.51
CA ALA A 116 -6.60 -17.07 3.32
C ALA A 116 -6.89 -17.40 4.79
N ASN A 117 -7.89 -16.73 5.37
CA ASN A 117 -8.37 -17.06 6.72
C ASN A 117 -8.87 -18.51 6.83
N ARG A 118 -9.54 -19.03 5.79
CA ARG A 118 -10.05 -20.40 5.77
C ARG A 118 -8.93 -21.42 5.68
N ILE A 119 -7.95 -21.20 4.79
CA ILE A 119 -6.74 -22.01 4.64
C ILE A 119 -6.01 -22.07 5.98
N ARG A 120 -5.74 -20.90 6.58
CA ARG A 120 -5.03 -20.81 7.87
C ARG A 120 -5.70 -21.64 8.96
N ASN A 121 -7.01 -21.48 9.13
CA ASN A 121 -7.75 -22.22 10.15
C ASN A 121 -7.75 -23.73 9.89
N ALA A 122 -7.95 -24.15 8.64
CA ALA A 122 -8.00 -25.57 8.29
C ALA A 122 -6.62 -26.23 8.43
N ALA A 123 -5.56 -25.61 7.91
CA ALA A 123 -4.19 -26.10 7.98
C ALA A 123 -3.66 -26.12 9.43
N THR A 124 -3.93 -25.08 10.23
CA THR A 124 -3.52 -25.05 11.64
C THR A 124 -4.20 -26.16 12.45
N ASN A 125 -5.50 -26.38 12.25
CA ASN A 125 -6.22 -27.47 12.93
C ASN A 125 -5.68 -28.84 12.50
N TYR A 126 -5.48 -29.06 11.20
CA TYR A 126 -4.92 -30.30 10.68
C TYR A 126 -3.51 -30.56 11.25
N ARG A 127 -2.62 -29.57 11.22
CA ARG A 127 -1.28 -29.67 11.83
C ARG A 127 -1.33 -29.97 13.32
N ALA A 128 -2.24 -29.34 14.06
CA ALA A 128 -2.41 -29.60 15.48
C ALA A 128 -2.86 -31.06 15.72
N GLN A 129 -3.73 -31.60 14.88
CA GLN A 129 -4.25 -32.96 14.98
C GLN A 129 -3.20 -34.02 14.60
N VAL A 130 -2.50 -33.83 13.48
CA VAL A 130 -1.37 -34.67 13.07
C VAL A 130 -0.27 -34.67 14.14
N ARG A 131 0.00 -33.51 14.73
CA ARG A 131 0.98 -33.37 15.82
C ARG A 131 0.55 -34.12 17.09
N VAL A 132 -0.74 -34.05 17.46
CA VAL A 132 -1.29 -34.83 18.57
C VAL A 132 -1.15 -36.33 18.30
N GLU A 133 -1.59 -36.84 17.16
CA GLU A 133 -1.49 -38.28 16.81
C GLU A 133 -0.04 -38.78 16.76
N ARG A 134 0.90 -37.95 16.28
CA ARG A 134 2.34 -38.25 16.33
C ARG A 134 2.86 -38.31 17.76
N TYR A 135 2.47 -37.39 18.65
CA TYR A 135 2.83 -37.46 20.07
C TYR A 135 2.22 -38.67 20.79
N GLU A 136 1.01 -39.09 20.43
CA GLU A 136 0.38 -40.30 20.98
C GLU A 136 1.15 -41.56 20.54
N THR A 137 1.53 -41.64 19.27
CA THR A 137 2.31 -42.75 18.71
C THR A 137 3.70 -42.85 19.35
N VAL A 138 4.38 -41.72 19.54
CA VAL A 138 5.68 -41.65 20.24
C VAL A 138 5.50 -42.03 21.71
N ALA A 139 4.49 -41.50 22.40
CA ALA A 139 4.23 -41.84 23.80
C ALA A 139 3.88 -43.31 24.02
N GLU A 140 3.22 -43.97 23.06
CA GLU A 140 2.92 -45.41 23.10
C GLU A 140 4.18 -46.26 22.85
N ALA A 141 5.07 -45.85 21.94
CA ALA A 141 6.32 -46.55 21.67
C ALA A 141 7.30 -46.56 22.87
N LEU A 142 7.20 -45.60 23.79
CA LEU A 142 8.10 -45.45 24.93
C LEU A 142 7.91 -46.49 26.05
N GLY A 143 6.73 -47.10 26.16
CA GLY A 143 6.42 -48.08 27.22
C GLY A 143 6.46 -47.53 28.66
N TYR A 144 6.74 -46.24 28.87
CA TYR A 144 6.68 -45.57 30.16
C TYR A 144 5.29 -45.00 30.43
N PRO A 145 4.80 -44.98 31.68
CA PRO A 145 3.57 -44.29 32.03
C PRO A 145 3.62 -42.77 31.76
N VAL A 146 2.91 -42.30 30.72
CA VAL A 146 2.84 -40.88 30.31
C VAL A 146 1.43 -40.34 30.49
N TYR A 147 1.33 -39.08 30.93
CA TYR A 147 0.07 -38.34 31.01
C TYR A 147 0.22 -36.88 30.57
N VAL A 148 -0.90 -36.31 30.13
CA VAL A 148 -1.06 -34.88 29.88
C VAL A 148 -2.31 -34.40 30.61
N VAL A 149 -2.21 -33.29 31.33
CA VAL A 149 -3.34 -32.59 31.93
C VAL A 149 -3.58 -31.24 31.25
N ASP A 150 -4.84 -30.85 31.16
CA ASP A 150 -5.27 -29.56 30.62
C ASP A 150 -5.11 -28.41 31.63
N GLU A 151 -5.52 -27.20 31.21
CA GLU A 151 -5.54 -25.98 32.03
C GLU A 151 -6.35 -26.11 33.33
N ASP A 152 -7.37 -26.97 33.34
CA ASP A 152 -8.23 -27.26 34.49
C ASP A 152 -7.66 -28.37 35.41
N GLY A 153 -6.47 -28.87 35.08
CA GLY A 153 -5.79 -29.95 35.79
C GLY A 153 -6.47 -31.31 35.63
N ARG A 154 -7.15 -31.56 34.51
CA ARG A 154 -7.79 -32.85 34.18
C ARG A 154 -6.96 -33.60 33.15
N PHE A 155 -6.90 -34.93 33.27
CA PHE A 155 -6.20 -35.77 32.30
C PHE A 155 -6.85 -35.64 30.91
N ARG A 156 -6.10 -35.08 29.97
CA ARG A 156 -6.47 -35.00 28.55
C ARG A 156 -5.99 -36.22 27.78
N PHE A 157 -4.82 -36.75 28.17
CA PHE A 157 -4.22 -37.92 27.55
C PHE A 157 -3.51 -38.78 28.60
N VAL A 158 -3.59 -40.09 28.44
CA VAL A 158 -2.76 -41.10 29.10
C VAL A 158 -2.47 -42.22 28.11
N ASN A 159 -1.25 -42.76 28.13
CA ASN A 159 -0.88 -43.90 27.28
C ASN A 159 -1.22 -45.25 27.95
N GLU A 160 -1.05 -46.35 27.21
CA GLU A 160 -1.38 -47.70 27.69
C GLU A 160 -0.54 -48.09 28.93
N ALA A 161 0.75 -47.76 28.95
CA ALA A 161 1.61 -48.01 30.12
C ALA A 161 1.13 -47.28 31.39
N PHE A 162 0.50 -46.11 31.26
CA PHE A 162 -0.10 -45.38 32.38
C PHE A 162 -1.37 -46.05 32.90
N ALA A 163 -2.21 -46.56 31.99
CA ALA A 163 -3.37 -47.38 32.33
C ALA A 163 -2.93 -48.66 33.07
N ASP A 164 -1.88 -49.34 32.59
CA ASP A 164 -1.30 -50.52 33.24
C ASP A 164 -0.71 -50.21 34.62
N LEU A 165 -0.02 -49.07 34.77
CA LEU A 165 0.55 -48.64 36.04
C LEU A 165 -0.53 -48.43 37.10
N THR A 166 -1.65 -47.80 36.71
CA THR A 166 -2.75 -47.43 37.61
C THR A 166 -3.80 -48.53 37.76
N GLY A 167 -3.84 -49.49 36.84
CA GLY A 167 -4.86 -50.55 36.80
C GLY A 167 -6.25 -50.05 36.41
N HIS A 168 -6.37 -48.81 35.92
CA HIS A 168 -7.60 -48.21 35.44
C HIS A 168 -7.62 -48.16 33.91
N ASP A 169 -8.81 -48.25 33.31
CA ASP A 169 -8.95 -48.10 31.85
C ASP A 169 -8.71 -46.64 31.43
N ARG A 170 -8.09 -46.41 30.26
CA ARG A 170 -7.80 -45.06 29.73
C ARG A 170 -9.07 -44.18 29.71
N THR A 171 -10.22 -44.75 29.32
CA THR A 171 -11.49 -44.03 29.23
C THR A 171 -12.06 -43.64 30.60
N GLU A 172 -11.65 -44.31 31.68
CA GLU A 172 -12.02 -43.95 33.05
C GLU A 172 -11.15 -42.82 33.62
N ILE A 173 -9.89 -42.74 33.17
CA ILE A 173 -8.89 -41.78 33.64
C ILE A 173 -9.06 -40.42 32.94
N VAL A 174 -9.24 -40.42 31.61
CA VAL A 174 -9.39 -39.20 30.82
C VAL A 174 -10.61 -38.40 31.30
N GLY A 175 -10.41 -37.10 31.54
CA GLY A 175 -11.39 -36.15 32.09
C GLY A 175 -11.43 -36.05 33.62
N ARG A 176 -10.75 -36.96 34.36
CA ARG A 176 -10.61 -36.87 35.83
C ARG A 176 -9.38 -36.05 36.22
N ARG A 177 -9.32 -35.61 37.48
CA ARG A 177 -8.16 -34.89 38.02
C ARG A 177 -7.16 -35.86 38.68
N PRO A 178 -5.85 -35.54 38.71
CA PRO A 178 -4.81 -36.35 39.35
C PRO A 178 -5.08 -36.87 40.77
N PRO A 179 -5.83 -36.18 41.65
CA PRO A 179 -6.20 -36.74 42.96
C PRO A 179 -6.98 -38.06 42.90
N PHE A 180 -7.58 -38.40 41.74
CA PHE A 180 -8.27 -39.68 41.54
C PHE A 180 -7.36 -40.90 41.70
N ILE A 181 -6.06 -40.76 41.42
CA ILE A 181 -5.06 -41.84 41.51
C ILE A 181 -4.03 -41.58 42.62
N LYS A 182 -4.35 -40.71 43.59
CA LYS A 182 -3.46 -40.35 44.70
C LYS A 182 -4.18 -40.52 46.04
N PRO A 183 -3.51 -41.04 47.09
CA PRO A 183 -4.11 -41.14 48.41
C PRO A 183 -4.43 -39.75 48.98
N GLU A 184 -5.56 -39.59 49.67
CA GLU A 184 -5.99 -38.30 50.28
C GLU A 184 -4.90 -37.66 51.15
N ALA A 185 -4.07 -38.46 51.83
CA ALA A 185 -3.00 -37.99 52.71
C ALA A 185 -1.80 -37.34 51.97
N THR A 186 -1.68 -37.53 50.64
CA THR A 186 -0.53 -37.09 49.82
C THR A 186 -0.90 -35.97 48.83
N VAL A 187 -2.19 -35.68 48.67
CA VAL A 187 -2.71 -34.64 47.76
C VAL A 187 -2.20 -33.25 48.14
N GLU A 188 -2.26 -32.86 49.42
CA GLU A 188 -1.83 -31.52 49.87
C GLU A 188 -0.33 -31.24 49.66
N ARG A 189 0.51 -32.28 49.69
CA ARG A 189 1.96 -32.14 49.44
C ARG A 189 2.22 -31.99 47.94
N ALA A 190 1.58 -32.83 47.14
CA ALA A 190 1.70 -32.79 45.69
C ALA A 190 1.16 -31.49 45.11
N GLU A 191 0.02 -30.98 45.60
CA GLU A 191 -0.55 -29.69 45.16
C GLU A 191 0.33 -28.49 45.52
N ARG A 192 1.04 -28.54 46.66
CA ARG A 192 1.99 -27.49 47.04
C ARG A 192 3.24 -27.50 46.17
N GLU A 193 3.76 -28.67 45.85
CA GLU A 193 4.91 -28.81 44.94
C GLU A 193 4.49 -28.42 43.50
N LEU A 194 3.31 -28.83 43.03
CA LEU A 194 2.70 -28.39 41.76
C LEU A 194 2.54 -26.87 41.69
N GLY A 195 2.02 -26.24 42.74
CA GLY A 195 1.84 -24.77 42.78
C GLY A 195 3.14 -23.97 42.72
N SER A 196 4.28 -24.57 43.08
CA SER A 196 5.61 -23.93 42.94
C SER A 196 6.22 -24.07 41.55
N VAL A 197 5.76 -25.03 40.76
CA VAL A 197 6.18 -25.27 39.37
C VAL A 197 5.32 -24.44 38.41
N LEU A 198 4.06 -24.21 38.78
CA LEU A 198 3.06 -23.44 38.01
C LEU A 198 3.10 -21.93 38.29
N SER A 199 4.04 -21.43 39.08
CA SER A 199 4.23 -19.99 39.33
C SER A 199 5.13 -19.34 38.26
N ASP A 200 4.93 -18.05 37.98
CA ASP A 200 5.72 -17.29 36.99
C ASP A 200 7.25 -17.34 37.21
N ASP A 201 7.71 -17.61 38.44
CA ASP A 201 9.12 -17.74 38.83
C ASP A 201 9.58 -19.21 39.01
N GLY A 202 8.74 -20.19 38.66
CA GLY A 202 8.98 -21.62 38.85
C GLY A 202 9.83 -22.27 37.74
N PRO A 203 10.45 -23.44 37.98
CA PRO A 203 11.19 -24.15 36.93
C PRO A 203 10.23 -24.74 35.88
N GLU A 204 10.55 -24.61 34.59
CA GLU A 204 9.75 -25.16 33.47
C GLU A 204 9.54 -26.68 33.56
N VAL A 205 10.46 -27.39 34.24
CA VAL A 205 10.41 -28.83 34.50
C VAL A 205 10.77 -29.14 35.95
N ALA A 206 10.01 -30.02 36.59
CA ALA A 206 10.21 -30.43 37.98
C ALA A 206 10.20 -31.94 38.17
N ARG A 207 10.93 -32.41 39.19
CA ARG A 207 11.03 -33.82 39.55
C ARG A 207 10.70 -34.01 41.02
N PHE A 208 9.70 -34.83 41.31
CA PHE A 208 9.28 -35.12 42.69
C PHE A 208 8.78 -36.55 42.85
N GLU A 209 8.72 -37.03 44.08
CA GLU A 209 8.21 -38.37 44.39
C GLU A 209 6.72 -38.32 44.73
N VAL A 210 5.95 -39.26 44.17
CA VAL A 210 4.51 -39.34 44.32
C VAL A 210 4.08 -40.79 44.55
N ASP A 211 3.14 -40.99 45.47
CA ASP A 211 2.49 -42.29 45.65
C ASP A 211 1.24 -42.37 44.77
N ILE A 212 1.19 -43.37 43.89
CA ILE A 212 0.07 -43.63 42.99
C ILE A 212 -0.76 -44.78 43.55
N GLU A 213 -2.05 -44.54 43.76
CA GLU A 213 -3.01 -45.57 44.18
C GLU A 213 -3.60 -46.26 42.95
N ARG A 214 -3.49 -47.59 42.92
CA ARG A 214 -4.04 -48.43 41.86
C ARG A 214 -5.51 -48.76 42.08
N ALA A 215 -6.19 -49.22 41.03
CA ALA A 215 -7.60 -49.65 41.09
C ALA A 215 -7.88 -50.76 42.13
N ASP A 216 -6.87 -51.57 42.49
CA ASP A 216 -6.96 -52.62 43.51
C ASP A 216 -6.66 -52.13 44.95
N GLY A 217 -6.39 -50.83 45.12
CA GLY A 217 -6.06 -50.18 46.38
C GLY A 217 -4.59 -50.32 46.82
N SER A 218 -3.72 -50.88 45.98
CA SER A 218 -2.28 -50.93 46.25
C SER A 218 -1.58 -49.60 45.89
N LEU A 219 -0.50 -49.29 46.60
CA LEU A 219 0.27 -48.06 46.38
C LEU A 219 1.57 -48.38 45.63
N VAL A 220 1.85 -47.60 44.59
CA VAL A 220 3.11 -47.62 43.86
C VAL A 220 3.80 -46.28 44.01
N ARG A 221 4.96 -46.30 44.66
CA ARG A 221 5.80 -45.12 44.76
C ARG A 221 6.46 -44.85 43.42
N CYS A 222 6.23 -43.67 42.87
CA CYS A 222 6.74 -43.24 41.58
C CYS A 222 7.55 -41.94 41.71
N ARG A 223 8.46 -41.70 40.76
CA ARG A 223 9.05 -40.41 40.51
C ARG A 223 8.37 -39.78 39.31
N ASP A 224 7.79 -38.61 39.52
CA ASP A 224 7.11 -37.81 38.52
C ASP A 224 8.10 -36.82 37.92
N HIS A 225 8.24 -36.86 36.60
CA HIS A 225 8.99 -35.88 35.83
C HIS A 225 7.97 -35.06 35.06
N MET A 226 7.64 -33.88 35.57
CA MET A 226 6.59 -33.02 35.04
C MET A 226 7.17 -31.77 34.40
N GLY A 227 6.67 -31.41 33.21
CA GLY A 227 6.94 -30.13 32.55
C GLY A 227 5.66 -29.35 32.30
N VAL A 228 5.76 -28.02 32.35
CA VAL A 228 4.66 -27.11 31.98
C VAL A 228 4.59 -27.01 30.46
N LEU A 229 3.38 -27.12 29.89
CA LEU A 229 3.19 -26.91 28.45
C LEU A 229 3.36 -25.42 28.12
N PRO A 230 3.95 -25.07 26.95
CA PRO A 230 4.23 -23.69 26.58
C PRO A 230 2.97 -22.81 26.58
N TYR A 231 3.13 -21.58 27.07
CA TYR A 231 2.08 -20.56 27.16
C TYR A 231 1.72 -20.02 25.76
N GLU A 232 0.42 -19.79 25.49
CA GLU A 232 -0.01 -18.93 24.38
C GLU A 232 -0.38 -17.55 24.93
N GLY A 233 0.50 -16.55 24.75
CA GLY A 233 0.38 -15.27 25.45
C GLY A 233 0.55 -15.46 26.96
N ASP A 234 -0.37 -14.93 27.77
CA ASP A 234 -0.37 -15.06 29.24
C ASP A 234 -1.24 -16.25 29.76
N GLN A 235 -1.69 -17.17 28.89
CA GLN A 235 -2.58 -18.28 29.28
C GLN A 235 -1.83 -19.61 29.45
N PHE A 236 -1.98 -20.19 30.65
CA PHE A 236 -1.49 -21.53 31.02
C PHE A 236 -2.27 -22.63 30.29
N ARG A 237 -1.57 -23.56 29.63
CA ARG A 237 -2.20 -24.60 28.78
C ARG A 237 -2.25 -26.01 29.37
N GLY A 238 -1.66 -26.21 30.55
CA GLY A 238 -1.61 -27.52 31.21
C GLY A 238 -0.18 -28.01 31.45
N SER A 239 -0.04 -29.30 31.80
CA SER A 239 1.26 -29.92 32.05
C SER A 239 1.32 -31.36 31.54
N ALA A 240 2.52 -31.81 31.20
CA ALA A 240 2.78 -33.18 30.79
C ALA A 240 3.76 -33.84 31.76
N GLY A 241 3.59 -35.13 32.03
CA GLY A 241 4.45 -35.83 32.98
C GLY A 241 4.67 -37.31 32.66
N ILE A 242 5.81 -37.80 33.14
CA ILE A 242 6.24 -39.20 33.02
C ILE A 242 6.41 -39.78 34.43
N LEU A 243 5.70 -40.86 34.73
CA LEU A 243 5.79 -41.56 36.01
C LEU A 243 6.75 -42.75 35.92
N ARG A 244 7.72 -42.80 36.85
CA ARG A 244 8.66 -43.91 36.98
C ARG A 244 8.51 -44.63 38.33
N PRO A 245 8.08 -45.90 38.39
CA PRO A 245 8.04 -46.66 39.65
C PRO A 245 9.42 -46.77 40.30
N LEU A 246 9.50 -46.60 41.63
CA LEU A 246 10.75 -46.68 42.40
C LEU A 246 11.06 -48.11 42.89
N ASP A 247 10.04 -48.96 43.07
CA ASP A 247 10.18 -50.31 43.65
C ASP A 247 10.08 -51.44 42.60
N ALA A 248 10.24 -51.13 41.30
CA ALA A 248 10.22 -52.15 40.26
C ALA A 248 11.47 -53.05 40.34
N PRO A 249 11.33 -54.39 40.22
CA PRO A 249 12.48 -55.27 40.02
C PRO A 249 13.30 -54.79 38.83
N GLU A 250 14.64 -54.75 38.95
CA GLU A 250 15.56 -54.37 37.87
C GLU A 250 15.33 -55.16 36.55
N ASP A 251 14.60 -56.28 36.62
CA ASP A 251 14.23 -57.14 35.49
C ASP A 251 12.75 -57.06 35.05
N ALA A 252 11.88 -56.31 35.74
CA ALA A 252 10.45 -56.18 35.38
C ALA A 252 10.05 -54.79 34.88
N THR A 253 10.89 -53.79 35.10
CA THR A 253 11.07 -52.66 34.16
C THR A 253 12.30 -53.01 33.35
N GLY A 254 12.14 -53.41 32.08
CA GLY A 254 13.29 -53.69 31.24
C GLY A 254 14.27 -52.50 31.26
N GLY A 255 15.42 -52.69 31.92
CA GLY A 255 16.58 -51.82 31.85
C GLY A 255 16.62 -50.65 32.86
N GLY A 256 17.51 -50.76 33.85
CA GLY A 256 18.33 -49.60 34.23
C GLY A 256 19.02 -49.01 32.99
N PHE A 257 19.49 -47.76 33.07
CA PHE A 257 20.18 -47.01 31.99
C PHE A 257 21.41 -47.75 31.41
N GLY A 258 21.20 -48.85 30.70
CA GLY A 258 22.23 -49.80 30.29
C GLY A 258 21.76 -50.81 29.22
N GLY A 259 20.57 -50.62 28.65
CA GLY A 259 20.10 -51.41 27.52
C GLY A 259 18.96 -50.72 26.78
N THR A 260 19.30 -49.80 25.88
CA THR A 260 18.69 -49.60 24.55
C THR A 260 19.24 -48.33 23.93
N ASP A 261 20.36 -48.45 23.22
CA ASP A 261 20.77 -47.43 22.24
C ASP A 261 19.62 -47.13 21.26
N GLU A 262 18.72 -48.10 21.04
CA GLU A 262 17.58 -48.00 20.13
C GLU A 262 16.43 -47.11 20.65
N HIS A 263 16.11 -47.10 21.95
CA HIS A 263 14.99 -46.29 22.47
C HIS A 263 15.35 -44.82 22.68
N TYR A 264 16.57 -44.52 23.14
CA TYR A 264 17.07 -43.13 23.19
C TYR A 264 17.19 -42.54 21.79
N ARG A 265 17.69 -43.36 20.85
CA ARG A 265 17.74 -43.00 19.44
C ARG A 265 16.34 -42.73 18.87
N ALA A 266 15.34 -43.56 19.17
CA ALA A 266 13.97 -43.34 18.72
C ALA A 266 13.34 -42.04 19.27
N ILE A 267 13.58 -41.69 20.55
CA ILE A 267 13.08 -40.44 21.15
C ILE A 267 13.68 -39.23 20.45
N VAL A 268 15.01 -39.21 20.28
CA VAL A 268 15.72 -38.06 19.73
C VAL A 268 15.58 -37.99 18.20
N GLU A 269 15.38 -39.12 17.52
CA GLU A 269 15.01 -39.19 16.09
C GLU A 269 13.60 -38.67 15.82
N ALA A 270 12.67 -38.78 16.77
CA ALA A 270 11.32 -38.25 16.62
C ALA A 270 11.20 -36.74 16.93
N LEU A 271 12.28 -36.08 17.38
CA LEU A 271 12.28 -34.63 17.61
C LEU A 271 12.52 -33.89 16.30
N ASP A 272 11.66 -32.92 16.00
CA ASP A 272 11.77 -32.07 14.81
C ASP A 272 12.94 -31.07 14.89
N ASP A 273 13.41 -30.76 16.10
CA ASP A 273 14.58 -29.89 16.29
C ASP A 273 15.89 -30.67 16.09
N PRO A 274 16.90 -30.11 15.39
CA PRO A 274 18.25 -30.66 15.31
C PRO A 274 18.90 -30.89 16.69
N VAL A 275 19.19 -32.15 17.02
CA VAL A 275 19.84 -32.54 18.28
C VAL A 275 21.20 -33.17 18.03
N TYR A 276 22.18 -32.83 18.87
CA TYR A 276 23.49 -33.47 18.90
C TYR A 276 23.92 -33.85 20.31
N VAL A 277 24.76 -34.87 20.38
CA VAL A 277 25.49 -35.29 21.59
C VAL A 277 26.97 -35.33 21.26
N LEU A 278 27.79 -34.74 22.13
CA LEU A 278 29.24 -34.78 22.08
C LEU A 278 29.79 -35.69 23.18
N ASP A 279 30.85 -36.43 22.88
CA ASP A 279 31.61 -37.26 23.83
C ASP A 279 32.51 -36.42 24.76
N GLU A 280 33.27 -37.10 25.64
CA GLU A 280 34.22 -36.48 26.58
C GLU A 280 35.32 -35.68 25.87
N GLU A 281 35.63 -36.03 24.62
CA GLU A 281 36.61 -35.35 23.76
C GLU A 281 36.00 -34.26 22.88
N GLY A 282 34.70 -33.97 23.01
CA GLY A 282 33.99 -32.94 22.26
C GLY A 282 33.71 -33.31 20.79
N ARG A 283 33.61 -34.60 20.47
CA ARG A 283 33.28 -35.12 19.14
C ARG A 283 31.84 -35.60 19.10
N PHE A 284 31.19 -35.53 17.95
CA PHE A 284 29.82 -36.01 17.81
C PHE A 284 29.73 -37.51 18.12
N GLU A 285 29.00 -37.87 19.15
CA GLU A 285 28.66 -39.25 19.46
C GLU A 285 27.34 -39.64 18.78
N PHE A 286 26.38 -38.70 18.77
CA PHE A 286 25.05 -38.90 18.21
C PHE A 286 24.49 -37.62 17.60
N VAL A 287 23.71 -37.78 16.53
CA VAL A 287 22.87 -36.74 15.91
C VAL A 287 21.56 -37.37 15.41
N ASN A 288 20.47 -36.61 15.45
CA ASN A 288 19.18 -37.04 14.87
C ASN A 288 19.06 -36.67 13.38
N ASP A 289 17.97 -37.10 12.75
CA ASP A 289 17.74 -36.88 11.32
C ASP A 289 17.53 -35.38 11.00
N ALA A 290 16.84 -34.63 11.86
CA ALA A 290 16.71 -33.17 11.73
C ALA A 290 18.08 -32.46 11.70
N PHE A 291 19.05 -32.93 12.49
CA PHE A 291 20.41 -32.40 12.46
C PHE A 291 21.14 -32.78 11.17
N VAL A 292 20.99 -34.01 10.69
CA VAL A 292 21.54 -34.46 9.39
C VAL A 292 21.01 -33.60 8.25
N ASP A 293 19.71 -33.30 8.25
CA ASP A 293 19.05 -32.47 7.26
C ASP A 293 19.56 -31.02 7.30
N LEU A 294 19.71 -30.45 8.51
CA LEU A 294 20.26 -29.10 8.70
C LEU A 294 21.69 -28.96 8.12
N VAL A 295 22.55 -29.95 8.36
CA VAL A 295 23.98 -29.84 7.98
C VAL A 295 24.28 -30.43 6.59
N GLY A 296 23.40 -31.27 6.05
CA GLY A 296 23.52 -31.88 4.72
C GLY A 296 24.70 -32.85 4.56
N TYR A 297 25.30 -33.31 5.66
CA TYR A 297 26.36 -34.33 5.65
C TYR A 297 25.76 -35.72 5.78
N ASP A 298 26.36 -36.71 5.13
CA ASP A 298 25.93 -38.11 5.26
C ASP A 298 26.06 -38.55 6.73
N ARG A 299 25.00 -39.19 7.27
CA ARG A 299 24.91 -39.58 8.70
C ARG A 299 26.16 -40.31 9.20
N ASP A 300 26.74 -41.20 8.39
CA ASP A 300 27.94 -41.97 8.73
C ASP A 300 29.22 -41.13 8.89
N ARG A 301 29.23 -39.88 8.45
CA ARG A 301 30.40 -38.98 8.50
C ARG A 301 30.39 -38.03 9.70
N ILE A 302 29.25 -37.88 10.36
CA ILE A 302 29.09 -36.92 11.46
C ILE A 302 29.63 -37.52 12.78
N PRO A 303 29.27 -38.75 13.20
CA PRO A 303 29.83 -39.36 14.40
C PRO A 303 31.36 -39.48 14.36
N GLY A 304 32.04 -39.13 15.46
CA GLY A 304 33.48 -39.06 15.62
C GLY A 304 34.14 -37.79 15.07
N SER A 305 33.41 -36.98 14.29
CA SER A 305 33.90 -35.70 13.78
C SER A 305 33.83 -34.60 14.83
N HIS A 306 34.67 -33.58 14.67
CA HIS A 306 34.70 -32.41 15.55
C HIS A 306 33.65 -31.37 15.09
N PRO A 307 33.03 -30.58 15.99
CA PRO A 307 32.06 -29.53 15.65
C PRO A 307 32.53 -28.50 14.60
N SER A 308 33.84 -28.35 14.41
CA SER A 308 34.44 -27.55 13.32
C SER A 308 34.10 -28.05 11.90
N LEU A 309 33.48 -29.23 11.76
CA LEU A 309 32.91 -29.70 10.50
C LEU A 309 31.77 -28.80 10.00
N ILE A 310 31.02 -28.21 10.94
CA ILE A 310 29.79 -27.46 10.69
C ILE A 310 29.80 -26.07 11.34
N LYS A 311 30.93 -25.62 11.88
CA LYS A 311 31.11 -24.34 12.58
C LYS A 311 32.47 -23.77 12.16
N ASP A 312 32.55 -22.45 11.97
CA ASP A 312 33.86 -21.78 11.82
C ASP A 312 34.60 -21.65 13.16
N ASP A 313 35.84 -21.17 13.10
CA ASP A 313 36.71 -21.04 14.27
C ASP A 313 36.10 -20.13 15.36
N ASP A 314 35.36 -19.07 14.98
CA ASP A 314 34.73 -18.14 15.91
C ASP A 314 33.52 -18.77 16.60
N ALA A 315 32.70 -19.52 15.85
CA ALA A 315 31.57 -20.29 16.35
C ALA A 315 32.03 -21.42 17.29
N VAL A 316 33.09 -22.16 16.95
CA VAL A 316 33.69 -23.19 17.81
C VAL A 316 34.18 -22.57 19.11
N ALA A 317 34.95 -21.49 19.04
CA ALA A 317 35.45 -20.81 20.24
C ALA A 317 34.31 -20.27 21.12
N THR A 318 33.18 -19.89 20.52
CA THR A 318 31.99 -19.45 21.26
C THR A 318 31.34 -20.62 22.00
N ALA A 319 31.14 -21.76 21.33
CA ALA A 319 30.59 -22.96 21.95
C ALA A 319 31.46 -23.47 23.12
N GLU A 320 32.79 -23.50 22.94
CA GLU A 320 33.72 -23.91 24.01
C GLU A 320 33.67 -22.99 25.23
N ARG A 321 33.56 -21.67 25.03
CA ARG A 321 33.40 -20.70 26.13
C ARG A 321 32.10 -20.93 26.89
N GLN A 322 31.02 -21.24 26.20
CA GLN A 322 29.71 -21.47 26.82
C GLN A 322 29.69 -22.81 27.57
N LEU A 323 30.28 -23.87 27.00
CA LEU A 323 30.47 -25.14 27.71
C LEU A 323 31.33 -24.97 28.97
N GLY A 324 32.41 -24.17 28.90
CA GLY A 324 33.22 -23.84 30.06
C GLY A 324 32.47 -23.07 31.16
N ARG A 325 31.41 -22.34 30.80
CA ARG A 325 30.52 -21.67 31.76
C ARG A 325 29.60 -22.68 32.46
N VAL A 326 29.02 -23.62 31.72
CA VAL A 326 28.19 -24.70 32.29
C VAL A 326 29.01 -25.61 33.22
N LEU A 327 30.26 -25.90 32.86
CA LEU A 327 31.17 -26.73 33.67
C LEU A 327 31.77 -26.01 34.89
N SER A 328 31.51 -24.71 35.06
CA SER A 328 32.04 -23.95 36.19
C SER A 328 31.24 -24.22 37.48
N SER A 329 31.90 -24.19 38.64
CA SER A 329 31.27 -24.51 39.93
C SER A 329 30.11 -23.59 40.34
N ASP A 330 30.04 -22.39 39.76
CA ASP A 330 28.96 -21.41 39.94
C ASP A 330 28.17 -21.19 38.62
N GLY A 331 28.29 -22.12 37.67
CA GLY A 331 27.68 -22.07 36.35
C GLY A 331 26.20 -22.48 36.36
N PRO A 332 25.41 -22.07 35.35
CA PRO A 332 24.06 -22.60 35.14
C PRO A 332 24.12 -24.04 34.62
N ASP A 333 23.05 -24.83 34.84
CA ASP A 333 22.95 -26.22 34.38
C ASP A 333 22.92 -26.35 32.85
N ASP A 334 22.46 -25.30 32.16
CA ASP A 334 22.40 -25.17 30.71
C ASP A 334 22.59 -23.70 30.26
N VAL A 335 22.87 -23.50 28.96
CA VAL A 335 23.06 -22.19 28.35
C VAL A 335 22.42 -22.12 26.97
N ARG A 336 21.88 -20.95 26.63
CA ARG A 336 21.41 -20.63 25.27
C ARG A 336 22.27 -19.54 24.66
N PHE A 337 22.69 -19.72 23.42
CA PHE A 337 23.51 -18.74 22.72
C PHE A 337 23.37 -18.87 21.20
N GLU A 338 23.55 -17.76 20.49
CA GLU A 338 23.53 -17.78 19.04
C GLU A 338 24.82 -18.37 18.46
N ILE A 339 24.66 -19.17 17.42
CA ILE A 339 25.76 -19.78 16.68
C ILE A 339 25.40 -19.89 15.21
N THR A 340 26.39 -19.72 14.33
CA THR A 340 26.20 -19.94 12.90
C THR A 340 26.66 -21.35 12.54
N ILE A 341 25.76 -22.11 11.93
CA ILE A 341 26.02 -23.45 11.40
C ILE A 341 26.39 -23.31 9.91
N GLN A 342 27.40 -24.05 9.48
CA GLN A 342 27.88 -24.12 8.11
C GLN A 342 27.54 -25.49 7.52
N PRO A 343 26.45 -25.61 6.75
CA PRO A 343 26.11 -26.85 6.06
C PRO A 343 27.17 -27.24 5.02
N LYS A 344 27.17 -28.50 4.60
CA LYS A 344 28.05 -29.02 3.53
C LYS A 344 27.91 -28.25 2.21
N ALA A 345 26.70 -27.79 1.93
CA ALA A 345 26.34 -26.97 0.78
C ALA A 345 25.16 -26.07 1.14
N GLY A 346 25.20 -24.80 0.74
CA GLY A 346 24.18 -23.80 1.08
C GLY A 346 24.78 -22.60 1.80
N ASP A 347 23.92 -21.66 2.16
CA ASP A 347 24.30 -20.48 2.92
C ASP A 347 24.42 -20.82 4.42
N PRO A 348 25.25 -20.09 5.19
CA PRO A 348 25.35 -20.28 6.64
C PRO A 348 24.01 -20.06 7.33
N VAL A 349 23.62 -20.97 8.22
CA VAL A 349 22.34 -20.96 8.91
C VAL A 349 22.53 -20.42 10.33
N PRO A 350 21.92 -19.28 10.70
CA PRO A 350 21.97 -18.78 12.07
C PRO A 350 21.03 -19.63 12.95
N CYS A 351 21.58 -20.19 14.01
CA CYS A 351 20.89 -21.01 14.99
C CYS A 351 21.05 -20.45 16.40
N GLU A 352 20.10 -20.75 17.28
CA GLU A 352 20.27 -20.69 18.73
C GLU A 352 20.61 -22.11 19.22
N ASP A 353 21.73 -22.25 19.92
CA ASP A 353 22.20 -23.50 20.52
C ASP A 353 21.81 -23.49 22.00
N HIS A 354 20.93 -24.42 22.39
CA HIS A 354 20.61 -24.70 23.78
C HIS A 354 21.45 -25.90 24.22
N MET A 355 22.48 -25.65 25.02
CA MET A 355 23.51 -26.62 25.38
C MET A 355 23.51 -26.92 26.88
N GLY A 356 23.65 -28.19 27.23
CA GLY A 356 23.81 -28.68 28.60
C GLY A 356 24.83 -29.82 28.69
N VAL A 357 25.15 -30.24 29.91
CA VAL A 357 26.11 -31.32 30.20
C VAL A 357 25.37 -32.62 30.53
N LEU A 358 25.87 -33.76 30.04
CA LEU A 358 25.29 -35.06 30.35
C LEU A 358 25.49 -35.40 31.84
N PRO A 359 24.52 -36.03 32.52
CA PRO A 359 24.67 -36.41 33.92
C PRO A 359 25.86 -37.36 34.15
N TYR A 360 26.70 -37.05 35.14
CA TYR A 360 27.83 -37.89 35.55
C TYR A 360 27.88 -38.07 37.08
N GLU A 361 28.31 -39.25 37.54
CA GLU A 361 28.58 -39.50 38.96
C GLU A 361 30.08 -39.30 39.24
N GLY A 362 30.44 -38.32 40.08
CA GLY A 362 31.84 -37.98 40.41
C GLY A 362 32.32 -36.68 39.75
N ASP A 363 33.62 -36.56 39.45
CA ASP A 363 34.25 -35.39 38.80
C ASP A 363 34.54 -35.62 37.29
N GLN A 364 33.99 -36.69 36.69
CA GLN A 364 34.32 -37.09 35.32
C GLN A 364 33.26 -36.63 34.33
N PHE A 365 33.59 -35.60 33.54
CA PHE A 365 32.79 -35.11 32.42
C PHE A 365 32.51 -36.24 31.42
N ARG A 366 31.24 -36.47 31.06
CA ARG A 366 30.79 -37.54 30.17
C ARG A 366 30.39 -37.07 28.76
N GLY A 367 30.45 -35.77 28.50
CA GLY A 367 29.98 -35.18 27.24
C GLY A 367 28.92 -34.10 27.42
N SER A 368 28.48 -33.52 26.31
CA SER A 368 27.46 -32.47 26.26
C SER A 368 26.35 -32.81 25.27
N ILE A 369 25.17 -32.25 25.51
CA ILE A 369 24.02 -32.34 24.61
C ILE A 369 23.61 -30.94 24.20
N GLY A 370 23.17 -30.78 22.96
CA GLY A 370 22.60 -29.52 22.53
C GLY A 370 21.50 -29.69 21.48
N VAL A 371 20.60 -28.72 21.49
CA VAL A 371 19.51 -28.57 20.52
C VAL A 371 19.74 -27.28 19.75
N LEU A 372 19.73 -27.35 18.42
CA LEU A 372 19.88 -26.19 17.55
C LEU A 372 18.52 -25.79 17.01
N ARG A 373 18.14 -24.53 17.21
CA ARG A 373 16.93 -23.95 16.64
C ARG A 373 17.29 -22.89 15.61
N GLU A 374 16.81 -23.02 14.38
CA GLU A 374 17.03 -22.00 13.35
C GLU A 374 16.34 -20.68 13.73
N ILE A 375 17.06 -19.55 13.58
CA ILE A 375 16.54 -18.21 13.91
C ILE A 375 16.54 -17.25 12.71
N GLY A 376 16.86 -17.72 11.50
CA GLY A 376 16.95 -16.91 10.28
C GLY A 376 15.68 -16.11 10.00
N ARG A 377 14.53 -16.79 9.93
CA ARG A 377 13.22 -16.15 9.65
C ARG A 377 12.81 -15.10 10.69
N ARG A 378 13.12 -15.34 11.97
CA ARG A 378 12.84 -14.40 13.05
C ARG A 378 13.67 -13.12 12.90
N LYS A 379 14.96 -13.26 12.59
CA LYS A 379 15.86 -12.11 12.36
C LYS A 379 15.47 -11.33 11.11
N ASP A 380 15.16 -12.02 10.01
CA ASP A 380 14.74 -11.37 8.76
C ASP A 380 13.46 -10.55 8.95
N ARG A 381 12.50 -11.06 9.74
CA ARG A 381 11.28 -10.31 10.06
C ARG A 381 11.55 -9.09 10.93
N GLU A 382 12.36 -9.24 11.99
CA GLU A 382 12.72 -8.11 12.84
C GLU A 382 13.50 -7.05 12.06
N GLU A 383 14.45 -7.45 11.21
CA GLU A 383 15.22 -6.54 10.37
C GLU A 383 14.35 -5.88 9.29
N ARG A 384 13.43 -6.62 8.65
CA ARG A 384 12.48 -6.06 7.68
C ARG A 384 11.51 -5.09 8.34
N LEU A 385 11.02 -5.38 9.54
CA LEU A 385 10.20 -4.44 10.33
C LEU A 385 11.01 -3.20 10.70
N ARG A 386 12.22 -3.36 11.26
CA ARG A 386 13.12 -2.23 11.57
C ARG A 386 13.41 -1.38 10.33
N ALA A 387 13.70 -2.01 9.19
CA ALA A 387 13.98 -1.32 7.93
C ALA A 387 12.74 -0.60 7.38
N THR A 388 11.56 -1.22 7.48
CA THR A 388 10.30 -0.61 7.04
C THR A 388 9.91 0.57 7.93
N THR A 389 9.96 0.41 9.25
CA THR A 389 9.72 1.48 10.22
C THR A 389 10.68 2.63 10.02
N ALA A 390 11.99 2.37 9.95
CA ALA A 390 12.99 3.41 9.71
C ALA A 390 12.79 4.13 8.37
N ARG A 391 12.35 3.41 7.33
CA ARG A 391 12.01 4.00 6.04
C ARG A 391 10.78 4.92 6.14
N LEU A 392 9.72 4.50 6.82
CA LEU A 392 8.51 5.30 7.00
C LEU A 392 8.78 6.56 7.83
N GLU A 393 9.53 6.42 8.94
CA GLU A 393 10.00 7.56 9.75
C GLU A 393 10.82 8.52 8.90
N ALA A 394 11.75 8.03 8.07
CA ALA A 394 12.54 8.88 7.19
C ALA A 394 11.69 9.62 6.14
N LEU A 395 10.66 8.99 5.57
CA LEU A 395 9.75 9.62 4.61
C LEU A 395 8.89 10.70 5.29
N PHE A 396 8.40 10.43 6.49
CA PHE A 396 7.64 11.39 7.29
C PHE A 396 8.50 12.61 7.64
N GLU A 397 9.69 12.38 8.21
CA GLU A 397 10.58 13.44 8.70
C GLU A 397 11.23 14.28 7.60
N ASN A 398 11.52 13.68 6.43
CA ASN A 398 12.16 14.39 5.31
C ASN A 398 11.17 14.82 4.22
N SER A 399 9.86 14.75 4.49
CA SER A 399 8.85 15.26 3.55
C SER A 399 9.05 16.77 3.31
N PRO A 400 8.94 17.23 2.05
CA PRO A 400 8.99 18.67 1.74
C PRO A 400 7.73 19.41 2.24
N ASP A 401 6.62 18.68 2.41
CA ASP A 401 5.37 19.20 2.93
C ASP A 401 5.36 19.10 4.47
N MET A 402 4.63 20.02 5.11
CA MET A 402 4.41 19.99 6.55
C MET A 402 3.39 18.90 6.85
N ILE A 403 3.65 18.04 7.83
CA ILE A 403 2.76 16.93 8.15
C ILE A 403 2.50 16.92 9.66
N ASP A 404 1.24 16.82 10.05
CA ASP A 404 0.82 16.45 11.40
C ASP A 404 -0.19 15.30 11.39
N VAL A 405 -0.21 14.58 12.51
CA VAL A 405 -1.24 13.62 12.87
C VAL A 405 -1.92 14.13 14.13
N HIS A 406 -3.24 14.28 14.11
CA HIS A 406 -4.02 14.69 15.27
C HIS A 406 -5.17 13.73 15.59
N ASP A 407 -5.61 13.73 16.84
CA ASP A 407 -6.77 12.99 17.31
C ASP A 407 -8.11 13.69 16.96
N ALA A 408 -9.24 13.03 17.22
CA ALA A 408 -10.58 13.59 17.02
C ALA A 408 -10.89 14.84 17.89
N ASP A 409 -10.06 15.10 18.91
CA ASP A 409 -10.12 16.31 19.70
C ASP A 409 -9.22 17.43 19.13
N GLY A 410 -8.55 17.21 18.01
CA GLY A 410 -7.64 18.16 17.37
C GLY A 410 -6.30 18.30 18.06
N THR A 411 -5.93 17.37 18.95
CA THR A 411 -4.61 17.35 19.59
C THR A 411 -3.59 16.77 18.64
N ILE A 412 -2.52 17.51 18.36
CA ILE A 412 -1.38 17.04 17.57
C ILE A 412 -0.67 15.93 18.35
N VAL A 413 -0.75 14.71 17.83
CA VAL A 413 -0.10 13.52 18.37
C VAL A 413 1.30 13.38 17.79
N ASP A 414 1.45 13.69 16.50
CA ASP A 414 2.73 13.66 15.82
C ASP A 414 2.87 14.77 14.79
N ALA A 415 4.11 15.16 14.51
CA ALA A 415 4.42 16.22 13.56
C ALA A 415 5.81 16.01 13.00
N ASN A 416 5.97 16.19 11.68
CA ASN A 416 7.27 16.06 11.06
C ASN A 416 8.15 17.29 11.34
N ARG A 417 9.46 17.12 11.13
CA ARG A 417 10.44 18.19 11.21
C ARG A 417 10.06 19.42 10.40
N ARG A 418 9.47 19.24 9.20
CA ARG A 418 9.12 20.35 8.31
C ARG A 418 8.07 21.29 8.92
N LEU A 419 7.03 20.75 9.55
CA LEU A 419 6.02 21.54 10.27
C LEU A 419 6.65 22.30 11.46
N CYS A 420 7.51 21.62 12.23
CA CYS A 420 8.20 22.23 13.36
C CYS A 420 9.08 23.42 12.94
N GLU A 421 9.88 23.24 11.88
CA GLU A 421 10.72 24.30 11.30
C GLU A 421 9.89 25.47 10.76
N ALA A 422 8.80 25.18 10.05
CA ALA A 422 7.95 26.21 9.44
C ALA A 422 7.23 27.07 10.49
N LEU A 423 6.74 26.47 11.58
CA LEU A 423 6.04 27.16 12.66
C LEU A 423 6.99 27.73 13.74
N GLY A 424 8.23 27.24 13.83
CA GLY A 424 9.22 27.69 14.82
C GLY A 424 9.01 27.10 16.22
N TYR A 425 8.41 25.92 16.32
CA TYR A 425 8.23 25.16 17.57
C TYR A 425 9.20 23.98 17.65
N ALA A 426 9.62 23.62 18.86
CA ALA A 426 10.26 22.32 19.07
C ALA A 426 9.23 21.19 18.94
N PRO A 427 9.61 19.97 18.51
CA PRO A 427 8.69 18.84 18.36
C PRO A 427 7.88 18.56 19.62
N GLU A 428 8.51 18.62 20.79
CA GLU A 428 7.88 18.37 22.10
C GLU A 428 6.94 19.50 22.53
N GLU A 429 7.13 20.71 22.02
CA GLU A 429 6.23 21.84 22.27
C GLU A 429 5.00 21.81 21.37
N LEU A 430 5.10 21.17 20.19
CA LEU A 430 4.03 21.08 19.21
C LEU A 430 3.11 19.87 19.49
N LYS A 431 3.70 18.75 19.91
CA LYS A 431 2.93 17.58 20.39
C LYS A 431 2.10 17.97 21.62
N GLY A 432 0.82 17.64 21.60
CA GLY A 432 -0.15 18.01 22.63
C GLY A 432 -0.86 19.35 22.42
N ARG A 433 -0.43 20.19 21.46
CA ARG A 433 -1.16 21.41 21.10
C ARG A 433 -2.38 21.10 20.25
N LYS A 434 -3.31 22.05 20.24
CA LYS A 434 -4.46 21.97 19.33
C LYS A 434 -4.15 22.55 17.96
N VAL A 435 -4.69 21.94 16.91
CA VAL A 435 -4.54 22.40 15.52
C VAL A 435 -5.00 23.86 15.32
N TRP A 436 -6.06 24.31 16.00
CA TRP A 436 -6.52 25.71 15.97
C TRP A 436 -5.65 26.69 16.77
N GLU A 437 -4.60 26.22 17.48
CA GLU A 437 -3.59 27.14 18.02
C GLU A 437 -2.59 27.57 16.94
N ILE A 438 -2.39 26.72 15.93
CA ILE A 438 -1.46 26.95 14.81
C ILE A 438 -2.17 27.41 13.54
N ASP A 439 -3.44 27.08 13.34
CA ASP A 439 -4.26 27.53 12.21
C ASP A 439 -5.31 28.56 12.66
N GLU A 440 -5.24 29.78 12.13
CA GLU A 440 -6.16 30.88 12.47
C GLU A 440 -7.55 30.74 11.82
N THR A 441 -7.67 29.89 10.81
CA THR A 441 -8.93 29.69 10.05
C THR A 441 -9.83 28.63 10.67
N VAL A 442 -9.31 27.84 11.59
CA VAL A 442 -9.99 26.68 12.16
C VAL A 442 -10.72 27.05 13.45
N ASP A 443 -12.04 26.91 13.44
CA ASP A 443 -12.87 26.95 14.63
C ASP A 443 -13.06 25.53 15.21
N PRO A 444 -12.93 25.32 16.53
CA PRO A 444 -13.00 23.98 17.13
C PRO A 444 -14.34 23.24 16.92
N GLU A 445 -15.47 23.95 16.93
CA GLU A 445 -16.78 23.32 16.74
C GLU A 445 -16.97 22.88 15.28
N THR A 446 -16.52 23.73 14.35
CA THR A 446 -16.58 23.48 12.91
C THR A 446 -15.64 22.34 12.51
N ALA A 447 -14.43 22.31 13.06
CA ALA A 447 -13.42 21.27 12.79
C ALA A 447 -13.92 19.88 13.21
N ARG A 448 -14.51 19.76 14.40
CA ARG A 448 -15.04 18.49 14.90
C ARG A 448 -16.19 17.96 14.05
N ALA A 449 -17.09 18.84 13.61
CA ALA A 449 -18.15 18.45 12.69
C ALA A 449 -17.60 17.99 11.34
N PHE A 450 -16.57 18.68 10.83
CA PHE A 450 -15.90 18.33 9.59
C PHE A 450 -15.21 16.96 9.66
N TRP A 451 -14.52 16.65 10.76
CA TRP A 451 -13.89 15.35 10.98
C TRP A 451 -14.90 14.21 11.10
N ALA A 452 -16.04 14.45 11.74
CA ALA A 452 -17.10 13.45 11.89
C ALA A 452 -17.76 13.05 10.55
N ASP A 453 -17.71 13.95 9.55
CA ASP A 453 -18.22 13.72 8.19
C ASP A 453 -17.14 13.18 7.23
N LEU A 454 -15.89 13.09 7.68
CA LEU A 454 -14.77 12.65 6.85
C LEU A 454 -14.71 11.12 6.79
N ASP A 455 -15.00 10.56 5.62
CA ASP A 455 -14.80 9.13 5.32
C ASP A 455 -13.33 8.84 5.00
N GLY A 456 -12.85 7.64 5.37
CA GLY A 456 -11.45 7.23 5.17
C GLY A 456 -10.97 7.21 3.71
N ASP A 457 -11.90 7.04 2.76
CA ASP A 457 -11.61 6.95 1.33
C ASP A 457 -11.65 8.31 0.58
N ASP A 458 -12.09 9.40 1.22
CA ASP A 458 -12.32 10.69 0.56
C ASP A 458 -11.54 11.84 1.26
N PRO A 459 -10.25 12.03 0.93
CA PRO A 459 -9.46 13.10 1.51
C PRO A 459 -10.00 14.47 1.08
N ARG A 460 -10.05 15.41 2.01
CA ARG A 460 -10.54 16.78 1.76
C ARG A 460 -9.39 17.76 1.58
N LYS A 461 -9.58 18.70 0.68
CA LYS A 461 -8.63 19.77 0.37
C LYS A 461 -9.26 21.13 0.66
N PHE A 462 -8.54 21.99 1.39
CA PHE A 462 -8.95 23.36 1.70
C PHE A 462 -7.74 24.25 1.96
N GLU A 463 -7.93 25.57 1.99
CA GLU A 463 -6.89 26.55 2.34
C GLU A 463 -7.05 27.00 3.79
N GLY A 464 -5.94 27.27 4.46
CA GLY A 464 -5.87 27.76 5.84
C GLY A 464 -4.77 28.83 6.01
N GLU A 465 -4.65 29.37 7.22
CA GLU A 465 -3.64 30.38 7.56
C GLU A 465 -2.89 29.97 8.81
N TYR A 466 -1.64 29.54 8.65
CA TYR A 466 -0.81 29.08 9.75
C TYR A 466 -0.10 30.24 10.43
N ARG A 467 -0.03 30.20 11.75
CA ARG A 467 0.65 31.16 12.61
C ARG A 467 1.90 30.56 13.22
N ARG A 468 3.04 31.21 12.98
CA ARG A 468 4.32 30.90 13.60
C ARG A 468 4.38 31.35 15.05
N ARG A 469 5.33 30.82 15.81
CA ARG A 469 5.61 31.21 17.20
C ARG A 469 5.92 32.71 17.36
N ASP A 470 6.52 33.34 16.35
CA ASP A 470 6.83 34.77 16.36
C ASP A 470 5.61 35.67 16.07
N GLY A 471 4.45 35.07 15.78
CA GLY A 471 3.20 35.75 15.48
C GLY A 471 3.01 36.08 14.00
N SER A 472 3.97 35.78 13.12
CA SER A 472 3.77 35.91 11.67
C SER A 472 2.87 34.81 11.14
N THR A 473 2.05 35.14 10.13
CA THR A 473 1.18 34.17 9.46
C THR A 473 1.65 33.89 8.04
N PHE A 474 1.21 32.76 7.48
CA PHE A 474 1.42 32.39 6.10
C PHE A 474 0.28 31.48 5.59
N PRO A 475 -0.13 31.63 4.33
CA PRO A 475 -1.20 30.82 3.76
C PRO A 475 -0.72 29.39 3.47
N VAL A 476 -1.59 28.42 3.74
CA VAL A 476 -1.32 27.02 3.49
C VAL A 476 -2.48 26.34 2.76
N GLU A 477 -2.15 25.34 1.96
CA GLU A 477 -3.10 24.42 1.35
C GLU A 477 -3.03 23.09 2.11
N ILE A 478 -4.13 22.64 2.68
CA ILE A 478 -4.21 21.50 3.60
C ILE A 478 -4.97 20.37 2.92
N HIS A 479 -4.36 19.19 2.91
CA HIS A 479 -4.97 17.93 2.51
C HIS A 479 -5.17 17.08 3.77
N LEU A 480 -6.42 16.83 4.13
CA LEU A 480 -6.79 16.09 5.33
C LEU A 480 -7.36 14.72 4.97
N ALA A 481 -6.82 13.66 5.59
CA ALA A 481 -7.31 12.29 5.46
C ALA A 481 -7.56 11.67 6.84
N ARG A 482 -8.58 10.82 6.96
CA ARG A 482 -8.78 10.00 8.16
C ARG A 482 -7.92 8.74 8.07
N LEU A 483 -7.25 8.38 9.15
CA LEU A 483 -6.51 7.14 9.31
C LEU A 483 -7.38 6.18 10.12
N ASP A 484 -7.84 5.09 9.49
CA ASP A 484 -8.58 4.04 10.19
C ASP A 484 -7.58 3.15 10.97
N ALA A 485 -7.29 3.52 12.21
CA ALA A 485 -6.56 2.69 13.16
C ALA A 485 -7.57 1.95 14.05
N ALA A 486 -7.29 0.66 14.36
CA ALA A 486 -8.25 -0.30 14.91
C ALA A 486 -8.97 0.10 16.23
N ASP A 487 -8.52 1.14 16.95
CA ASP A 487 -9.11 1.58 18.22
C ASP A 487 -9.28 3.11 18.38
N GLU A 488 -8.77 3.96 17.48
CA GLU A 488 -8.84 5.43 17.66
C GLU A 488 -8.88 6.21 16.35
N ASP A 489 -9.80 7.18 16.25
CA ASP A 489 -9.86 8.12 15.13
C ASP A 489 -8.63 9.03 15.11
N ARG A 490 -7.90 8.98 14.00
CA ARG A 490 -6.74 9.82 13.71
C ARG A 490 -6.90 10.51 12.37
N PHE A 491 -6.33 11.70 12.27
CA PHE A 491 -6.38 12.52 11.07
C PHE A 491 -4.95 12.90 10.67
N LEU A 492 -4.62 12.65 9.41
CA LEU A 492 -3.36 13.04 8.78
C LEU A 492 -3.60 14.33 8.00
N ALA A 493 -2.93 15.40 8.39
CA ALA A 493 -2.90 16.65 7.64
C ALA A 493 -1.56 16.79 6.91
N ILE A 494 -1.62 16.99 5.60
CA ILE A 494 -0.48 17.35 4.76
C ILE A 494 -0.70 18.78 4.30
N SER A 495 0.18 19.67 4.73
CA SER A 495 0.03 21.12 4.54
C SER A 495 1.19 21.67 3.71
N ARG A 496 0.86 22.42 2.67
CA ARG A 496 1.81 23.06 1.75
C ARG A 496 1.76 24.57 1.88
N ASP A 497 2.91 25.21 2.05
CA ASP A 497 3.03 26.66 2.01
C ASP A 497 2.75 27.17 0.59
N ILE A 498 1.76 28.04 0.44
CA ILE A 498 1.35 28.63 -0.85
C ILE A 498 1.69 30.11 -0.96
N THR A 499 2.57 30.63 -0.10
CA THR A 499 2.98 32.05 -0.08
C THR A 499 3.44 32.54 -1.44
N GLU A 500 4.30 31.78 -2.13
CA GLU A 500 4.82 32.16 -3.45
C GLU A 500 3.72 32.17 -4.52
N ARG A 501 2.83 31.16 -4.50
CA ARG A 501 1.68 31.07 -5.43
C ARG A 501 0.76 32.27 -5.26
N THR A 502 0.30 32.52 -4.03
CA THR A 502 -0.61 33.63 -3.73
C THR A 502 0.05 35.00 -3.99
N ALA A 503 1.36 35.14 -3.78
CA ALA A 503 2.06 36.37 -4.12
C ALA A 503 2.10 36.63 -5.63
N TYR A 504 2.37 35.59 -6.42
CA TYR A 504 2.40 35.67 -7.88
C TYR A 504 1.01 36.00 -8.46
N GLU A 505 -0.03 35.33 -7.99
CA GLU A 505 -1.42 35.59 -8.38
C GLU A 505 -1.81 37.04 -8.11
N ARG A 506 -1.52 37.56 -6.90
CA ARG A 506 -1.78 38.95 -6.53
C ARG A 506 -0.97 39.96 -7.34
N GLU A 507 0.26 39.61 -7.74
CA GLU A 507 1.07 40.47 -8.60
C GLU A 507 0.51 40.53 -10.03
N LEU A 508 0.05 39.39 -10.55
CA LEU A 508 -0.61 39.32 -11.85
C LEU A 508 -1.92 40.12 -11.86
N GLU A 509 -2.76 39.95 -10.84
CA GLU A 509 -3.99 40.73 -10.66
C GLU A 509 -3.70 42.25 -10.63
N ARG A 510 -2.73 42.70 -9.83
CA ARG A 510 -2.34 44.12 -9.79
C ARG A 510 -1.81 44.63 -11.12
N ARG A 511 -1.12 43.79 -11.89
CA ARG A 511 -0.59 44.17 -13.21
C ARG A 511 -1.74 44.36 -14.20
N ASN A 512 -2.71 43.47 -14.16
CA ASN A 512 -3.94 43.52 -14.94
C ASN A 512 -4.77 44.78 -14.58
N GLU A 513 -5.06 45.01 -13.30
CA GLU A 513 -5.75 46.22 -12.83
C GLU A 513 -5.09 47.53 -13.32
N ARG A 514 -3.76 47.58 -13.37
CA ARG A 514 -3.01 48.74 -13.88
C ARG A 514 -3.15 48.93 -15.38
N LEU A 515 -3.17 47.86 -16.16
CA LEU A 515 -3.41 47.92 -17.61
C LEU A 515 -4.81 48.46 -17.88
N ASP A 516 -5.77 48.01 -17.08
CA ASP A 516 -7.17 48.37 -17.17
C ASP A 516 -7.42 49.84 -16.79
N GLU A 517 -6.79 50.32 -15.71
CA GLU A 517 -6.79 51.72 -15.30
C GLU A 517 -6.13 52.62 -16.38
N PHE A 518 -4.98 52.20 -16.91
CA PHE A 518 -4.29 52.91 -17.99
C PHE A 518 -5.19 53.04 -19.23
N ALA A 519 -5.85 51.96 -19.65
CA ALA A 519 -6.78 51.98 -20.77
C ALA A 519 -7.97 52.92 -20.54
N ARG A 520 -8.52 53.00 -19.32
CA ARG A 520 -9.60 53.95 -18.99
C ARG A 520 -9.15 55.40 -19.02
N ILE A 521 -8.00 55.72 -18.43
CA ILE A 521 -7.48 57.09 -18.38
C ILE A 521 -7.22 57.59 -19.81
N VAL A 522 -6.48 56.80 -20.61
CA VAL A 522 -6.13 57.19 -21.98
C VAL A 522 -7.39 57.35 -22.85
N SER A 523 -8.38 56.45 -22.71
CA SER A 523 -9.66 56.53 -23.42
C SER A 523 -10.39 57.85 -23.21
N HIS A 524 -10.61 58.23 -21.96
CA HIS A 524 -11.46 59.37 -21.65
C HIS A 524 -10.71 60.68 -21.82
N ASP A 525 -9.44 60.72 -21.39
CA ASP A 525 -8.69 61.97 -21.30
C ASP A 525 -8.08 62.41 -22.64
N LEU A 526 -7.89 61.50 -23.59
CA LEU A 526 -7.51 61.86 -24.96
C LEU A 526 -8.71 62.11 -25.88
N ARG A 527 -9.79 61.31 -25.79
CA ARG A 527 -10.98 61.53 -26.63
C ARG A 527 -11.66 62.86 -26.36
N ASN A 528 -11.77 63.29 -25.09
CA ASN A 528 -12.45 64.55 -24.76
C ASN A 528 -11.84 65.79 -25.45
N PRO A 529 -10.53 66.07 -25.31
CA PRO A 529 -9.92 67.21 -26.00
C PRO A 529 -9.91 67.01 -27.52
N LEU A 530 -9.78 65.77 -28.02
CA LEU A 530 -9.86 65.47 -29.46
C LEU A 530 -11.24 65.84 -30.01
N ASN A 531 -12.32 65.40 -29.38
CA ASN A 531 -13.71 65.72 -29.76
C ASN A 531 -13.98 67.22 -29.78
N VAL A 532 -13.42 67.96 -28.80
CA VAL A 532 -13.50 69.43 -28.78
C VAL A 532 -12.73 70.05 -29.95
N ALA A 533 -11.54 69.52 -30.27
CA ALA A 533 -10.74 69.98 -31.39
C ALA A 533 -11.40 69.68 -32.74
N THR A 534 -11.98 68.49 -32.91
CA THR A 534 -12.79 68.07 -34.08
C THR A 534 -14.00 68.97 -34.24
N SER A 535 -14.79 69.20 -33.17
CA SER A 535 -15.96 70.10 -33.22
C SER A 535 -15.58 71.54 -33.63
N ARG A 536 -14.46 72.07 -33.12
CA ARG A 536 -13.98 73.41 -33.52
C ARG A 536 -13.49 73.44 -34.97
N LEU A 537 -12.88 72.36 -35.42
CA LEU A 537 -12.41 72.23 -36.79
C LEU A 537 -13.58 72.21 -37.78
N GLU A 538 -14.64 71.45 -37.49
CA GLU A 538 -15.89 71.43 -38.27
C GLU A 538 -16.48 72.84 -38.43
N LEU A 539 -16.59 73.59 -37.32
CA LEU A 539 -17.05 74.98 -37.33
C LEU A 539 -16.13 75.90 -38.15
N GLY A 540 -14.82 75.67 -38.11
CA GLY A 540 -13.82 76.39 -38.90
C GLY A 540 -13.95 76.11 -40.41
N ARG A 541 -14.12 74.84 -40.79
CA ARG A 541 -14.34 74.42 -42.18
C ARG A 541 -15.64 74.98 -42.75
N ALA A 542 -16.70 75.06 -41.94
CA ALA A 542 -17.97 75.66 -42.33
C ALA A 542 -17.83 77.16 -42.69
N GLN A 543 -16.83 77.86 -42.13
CA GLN A 543 -16.57 79.27 -42.43
C GLN A 543 -15.56 79.46 -43.58
N CYS A 544 -14.55 78.60 -43.66
CA CYS A 544 -13.51 78.63 -44.70
C CYS A 544 -12.88 77.24 -44.84
N ASP A 545 -13.15 76.52 -45.92
CA ASP A 545 -12.53 75.22 -46.18
C ASP A 545 -11.22 75.39 -46.98
N ASN A 546 -10.11 74.86 -46.47
CA ASN A 546 -8.81 74.91 -47.12
C ASN A 546 -8.00 73.63 -46.86
N GLU A 547 -6.94 73.43 -47.64
CA GLU A 547 -6.10 72.22 -47.57
C GLU A 547 -5.50 71.98 -46.17
N HIS A 548 -5.15 73.03 -45.44
CA HIS A 548 -4.59 72.90 -44.09
C HIS A 548 -5.63 72.37 -43.10
N LEU A 549 -6.88 72.83 -43.17
CA LEU A 549 -7.95 72.34 -42.28
C LEU A 549 -8.34 70.89 -42.58
N ARG A 550 -8.32 70.48 -43.85
CA ARG A 550 -8.52 69.07 -44.24
C ARG A 550 -7.40 68.17 -43.70
N ARG A 551 -6.14 68.63 -43.73
CA ARG A 551 -5.02 67.88 -43.12
C ARG A 551 -5.16 67.74 -41.60
N VAL A 552 -5.65 68.76 -40.91
CA VAL A 552 -5.90 68.67 -39.45
C VAL A 552 -7.03 67.69 -39.15
N GLU A 553 -8.07 67.64 -39.97
CA GLU A 553 -9.19 66.70 -39.82
C GLU A 553 -8.71 65.27 -39.99
N GLN A 554 -7.93 65.03 -41.05
CA GLN A 554 -7.32 63.73 -41.31
C GLN A 554 -6.40 63.31 -40.15
N ALA A 555 -5.63 64.25 -39.57
CA ALA A 555 -4.79 63.97 -38.41
C ALA A 555 -5.61 63.66 -37.14
N HIS A 556 -6.75 64.33 -36.90
CA HIS A 556 -7.66 63.99 -35.80
C HIS A 556 -8.28 62.61 -35.98
N GLY A 557 -8.80 62.30 -37.17
CA GLY A 557 -9.35 60.96 -37.45
C GLY A 557 -8.32 59.85 -37.27
N ARG A 558 -7.06 60.08 -37.65
CA ARG A 558 -5.95 59.16 -37.36
C ARG A 558 -5.68 58.99 -35.87
N MET A 559 -5.69 60.08 -35.10
CA MET A 559 -5.51 60.00 -33.65
C MET A 559 -6.65 59.24 -32.98
N GLU A 560 -7.88 59.42 -33.44
CA GLU A 560 -9.05 58.68 -32.94
C GLU A 560 -8.91 57.18 -33.22
N THR A 561 -8.53 56.82 -34.45
CA THR A 561 -8.25 55.44 -34.87
C THR A 561 -7.13 54.81 -34.03
N LEU A 562 -6.00 55.51 -33.85
CA LEU A 562 -4.89 55.03 -33.01
C LEU A 562 -5.29 54.81 -31.56
N ILE A 563 -6.12 55.71 -30.99
CA ILE A 563 -6.62 55.57 -29.63
C ILE A 563 -7.48 54.31 -29.54
N ASP A 564 -8.42 54.10 -30.47
CA ASP A 564 -9.30 52.94 -30.48
C ASP A 564 -8.54 51.62 -30.62
N GLU A 565 -7.52 51.58 -31.47
CA GLU A 565 -6.67 50.39 -31.69
C GLU A 565 -5.81 50.05 -30.45
N VAL A 566 -5.16 51.05 -29.83
CA VAL A 566 -4.36 50.83 -28.61
C VAL A 566 -5.24 50.34 -27.46
N LEU A 567 -6.47 50.83 -27.35
CA LEU A 567 -7.42 50.40 -26.33
C LEU A 567 -7.92 48.97 -26.58
N THR A 568 -8.13 48.62 -27.84
CA THR A 568 -8.49 47.25 -28.23
C THR A 568 -7.37 46.29 -27.84
N LEU A 569 -6.12 46.63 -28.18
CA LEU A 569 -4.95 45.85 -27.78
C LEU A 569 -4.80 45.74 -26.26
N ALA A 570 -5.12 46.79 -25.48
CA ALA A 570 -5.06 46.71 -24.03
C ALA A 570 -6.12 45.76 -23.44
N ARG A 571 -7.30 45.66 -24.06
CA ARG A 571 -8.46 44.91 -23.53
C ARG A 571 -8.59 43.47 -24.03
N THR A 572 -7.95 43.12 -25.15
CA THR A 572 -8.08 41.78 -25.76
C THR A 572 -7.44 40.67 -24.91
N GLY A 573 -6.71 41.01 -23.84
CA GLY A 573 -6.18 40.02 -22.86
C GLY A 573 -7.15 39.66 -21.72
N GLU A 574 -8.27 40.37 -21.57
CA GLU A 574 -9.11 40.28 -20.35
C GLU A 574 -10.60 40.04 -20.62
N SER A 575 -11.04 40.02 -21.88
CA SER A 575 -12.48 39.93 -22.18
C SER A 575 -12.87 38.49 -22.54
N THR A 576 -13.27 37.71 -21.52
CA THR A 576 -14.21 36.60 -21.71
C THR A 576 -15.57 37.18 -22.08
N GLY A 577 -15.71 37.57 -23.35
CA GLY A 577 -17.01 37.86 -23.94
C GLY A 577 -17.96 36.66 -23.80
N THR A 578 -19.25 36.92 -23.65
CA THR A 578 -20.25 35.85 -23.75
C THR A 578 -20.36 35.41 -25.20
N VAL A 579 -19.93 34.19 -25.48
CA VAL A 579 -20.08 33.54 -26.78
C VAL A 579 -21.56 33.20 -26.98
N GLU A 580 -22.18 33.79 -28.01
CA GLU A 580 -23.59 33.60 -28.34
C GLU A 580 -23.76 33.23 -29.83
N PRO A 581 -24.89 32.62 -30.23
CA PRO A 581 -25.21 32.42 -31.64
C PRO A 581 -25.39 33.74 -32.40
N VAL A 582 -24.50 34.03 -33.35
CA VAL A 582 -24.50 35.26 -34.17
C VAL A 582 -24.77 34.91 -35.64
N ASP A 583 -25.76 35.57 -36.24
CA ASP A 583 -26.01 35.51 -37.69
C ASP A 583 -24.91 36.30 -38.41
N LEU A 584 -24.00 35.58 -39.05
CA LEU A 584 -22.82 36.16 -39.69
C LEU A 584 -23.22 37.09 -40.85
N ALA A 585 -24.28 36.75 -41.59
CA ALA A 585 -24.73 37.56 -42.71
C ALA A 585 -25.34 38.89 -42.24
N ALA A 586 -26.05 38.87 -41.09
CA ALA A 586 -26.55 40.09 -40.47
C ALA A 586 -25.41 40.96 -39.93
N LEU A 587 -24.44 40.35 -39.23
CA LEU A 587 -23.29 41.05 -38.66
C LEU A 587 -22.44 41.71 -39.74
N VAL A 588 -22.08 40.97 -40.80
CA VAL A 588 -21.29 41.47 -41.94
C VAL A 588 -21.94 42.71 -42.57
N ARG A 589 -23.26 42.69 -42.79
CA ARG A 589 -23.99 43.84 -43.34
C ARG A 589 -24.02 45.01 -42.37
N GLY A 590 -24.11 44.75 -41.06
CA GLY A 590 -24.03 45.76 -40.01
C GLY A 590 -22.67 46.46 -40.00
N CYS A 591 -21.59 45.69 -39.95
CA CYS A 591 -20.22 46.19 -39.99
C CYS A 591 -19.92 46.98 -41.27
N TRP A 592 -20.39 46.50 -42.43
CA TRP A 592 -20.23 47.21 -43.69
C TRP A 592 -20.85 48.60 -43.71
N ALA A 593 -21.98 48.79 -43.03
CA ALA A 593 -22.64 50.09 -42.93
C ALA A 593 -21.86 51.10 -42.06
N ASN A 594 -20.91 50.62 -41.24
CA ASN A 594 -20.12 51.44 -40.33
C ASN A 594 -18.76 51.83 -40.90
N VAL A 595 -18.32 51.22 -42.01
CA VAL A 595 -17.03 51.53 -42.65
C VAL A 595 -17.24 52.55 -43.78
N ASP A 596 -16.28 53.48 -43.96
CA ASP A 596 -16.28 54.35 -45.13
C ASP A 596 -15.85 53.53 -46.35
N THR A 597 -16.83 53.15 -47.16
CA THR A 597 -16.69 52.16 -48.24
C THR A 597 -16.31 52.79 -49.57
N ALA A 598 -16.29 54.13 -49.67
CA ALA A 598 -16.04 54.87 -50.90
C ALA A 598 -16.79 54.28 -52.12
N GLY A 599 -16.10 53.64 -53.07
CA GLY A 599 -16.67 52.97 -54.24
C GLY A 599 -16.66 51.43 -54.19
N ALA A 600 -16.22 50.85 -53.08
CA ALA A 600 -16.14 49.40 -52.88
C ALA A 600 -17.53 48.75 -52.78
N ALA A 601 -17.62 47.48 -53.17
CA ALA A 601 -18.83 46.67 -53.12
C ALA A 601 -18.70 45.51 -52.13
N LEU A 602 -19.82 45.05 -51.57
CA LEU A 602 -19.87 43.89 -50.68
C LEU A 602 -20.73 42.78 -51.30
N ALA A 603 -20.19 41.58 -51.35
CA ALA A 603 -20.89 40.33 -51.61
C ALA A 603 -20.92 39.48 -50.32
N VAL A 604 -22.12 39.07 -49.90
CA VAL A 604 -22.30 38.18 -48.74
C VAL A 604 -22.79 36.84 -49.25
N GLU A 605 -21.94 35.83 -49.20
CA GLU A 605 -22.14 34.47 -49.69
C GLU A 605 -22.14 33.45 -48.53
N THR A 606 -22.71 33.86 -47.40
CA THR A 606 -22.87 33.03 -46.20
C THR A 606 -24.25 33.26 -45.60
N ASP A 607 -24.84 32.18 -45.08
CA ASP A 607 -26.08 32.19 -44.27
C ASP A 607 -25.82 31.51 -42.89
N ARG A 608 -24.55 31.44 -42.46
CA ARG A 608 -24.17 30.71 -41.24
C ARG A 608 -24.45 31.50 -39.96
N THR A 609 -24.75 30.74 -38.91
CA THR A 609 -24.74 31.23 -37.52
C THR A 609 -23.52 30.64 -36.82
N ILE A 610 -22.71 31.50 -36.20
CA ILE A 610 -21.48 31.12 -35.50
C ILE A 610 -21.59 31.40 -34.01
N LEU A 611 -20.91 30.61 -33.18
CA LEU A 611 -20.76 30.90 -31.76
C LEU A 611 -19.63 31.89 -31.56
N ALA A 612 -19.96 33.14 -31.22
CA ALA A 612 -18.96 34.19 -31.08
C ALA A 612 -19.39 35.33 -30.13
N ASP A 613 -18.44 36.15 -29.71
CA ASP A 613 -18.75 37.50 -29.20
C ASP A 613 -19.05 38.41 -30.41
N GLU A 614 -20.29 38.88 -30.52
CA GLU A 614 -20.76 39.72 -31.64
C GLU A 614 -19.95 41.00 -31.77
N SER A 615 -19.57 41.63 -30.65
CA SER A 615 -18.85 42.91 -30.65
C SER A 615 -17.41 42.73 -31.12
N GLN A 616 -16.71 41.70 -30.63
CA GLN A 616 -15.34 41.44 -31.04
C GLN A 616 -15.28 40.93 -32.49
N THR A 617 -16.21 40.05 -32.88
CA THR A 617 -16.29 39.57 -34.27
C THR A 617 -16.61 40.71 -35.23
N GLY A 618 -17.51 41.62 -34.86
CA GLY A 618 -17.79 42.81 -35.64
C GLY A 618 -16.55 43.69 -35.82
N GLN A 619 -15.75 43.86 -34.76
CA GLN A 619 -14.50 44.60 -34.84
C GLN A 619 -13.45 43.92 -35.74
N LEU A 620 -13.34 42.59 -35.71
CA LEU A 620 -12.50 41.83 -36.63
C LEU A 620 -12.90 42.11 -38.09
N LEU A 621 -14.20 42.03 -38.39
CA LEU A 621 -14.73 42.27 -39.74
C LEU A 621 -14.49 43.71 -40.20
N GLU A 622 -14.76 44.70 -39.35
CA GLU A 622 -14.53 46.12 -39.68
C GLU A 622 -13.05 46.42 -39.97
N ASN A 623 -12.12 45.78 -39.25
CA ASN A 623 -10.69 45.91 -39.54
C ASN A 623 -10.32 45.32 -40.90
N LEU A 624 -10.85 44.14 -41.25
CA LEU A 624 -10.62 43.52 -42.55
C LEU A 624 -11.22 44.35 -43.70
N PHE A 625 -12.43 44.88 -43.52
CA PHE A 625 -13.07 45.72 -44.54
C PHE A 625 -12.31 47.02 -44.76
N ARG A 626 -11.87 47.69 -43.69
CA ARG A 626 -11.08 48.92 -43.79
C ARG A 626 -9.76 48.66 -44.51
N ASN A 627 -9.06 47.57 -44.18
CA ASN A 627 -7.84 47.17 -44.87
C ASN A 627 -8.07 46.94 -46.37
N ALA A 628 -9.13 46.22 -46.74
CA ALA A 628 -9.44 45.97 -48.14
C ALA A 628 -9.74 47.28 -48.90
N VAL A 629 -10.49 48.20 -48.31
CA VAL A 629 -10.81 49.50 -48.94
C VAL A 629 -9.57 50.40 -49.04
N ASP A 630 -8.79 50.52 -47.97
CA ASP A 630 -7.63 51.42 -47.91
C ASP A 630 -6.51 51.00 -48.88
N HIS A 631 -6.33 49.68 -49.09
CA HIS A 631 -5.30 49.12 -49.96
C HIS A 631 -5.78 48.81 -51.38
N GLY A 632 -7.08 48.51 -51.55
CA GLY A 632 -7.68 48.11 -52.82
C GLY A 632 -8.38 49.21 -53.60
N GLY A 633 -8.91 50.24 -52.92
CA GLY A 633 -9.73 51.29 -53.54
C GLY A 633 -11.12 50.78 -53.92
N ASP A 634 -11.46 50.77 -55.22
CA ASP A 634 -12.75 50.29 -55.75
C ASP A 634 -12.74 48.76 -55.89
N VAL A 635 -12.75 48.06 -54.74
CA VAL A 635 -12.74 46.58 -54.67
C VAL A 635 -14.10 45.98 -54.33
N THR A 636 -14.30 44.72 -54.70
CA THR A 636 -15.40 43.88 -54.22
C THR A 636 -14.89 43.00 -53.08
N ILE A 637 -15.49 43.14 -51.91
CA ILE A 637 -15.20 42.32 -50.74
C ILE A 637 -16.27 41.22 -50.66
N THR A 638 -15.83 39.97 -50.57
CA THR A 638 -16.68 38.79 -50.49
C THR A 638 -16.49 38.11 -49.13
N VAL A 639 -17.59 37.91 -48.40
CA VAL A 639 -17.59 37.10 -47.18
C VAL A 639 -18.33 35.80 -47.45
N GLY A 640 -17.65 34.67 -47.31
CA GLY A 640 -18.19 33.36 -47.67
C GLY A 640 -17.81 32.25 -46.69
N ASP A 641 -18.40 31.08 -46.91
CA ASP A 641 -18.21 29.91 -46.06
C ASP A 641 -16.87 29.20 -46.30
N LEU A 642 -16.26 28.71 -45.22
CA LEU A 642 -15.10 27.82 -45.24
C LEU A 642 -15.40 26.56 -44.41
N ASP A 643 -14.74 25.45 -44.71
CA ASP A 643 -14.85 24.27 -43.85
C ASP A 643 -14.25 24.59 -42.47
N GLY A 644 -15.06 24.44 -41.41
CA GLY A 644 -14.67 24.87 -40.05
C GLY A 644 -14.55 26.39 -39.84
N GLY A 645 -15.13 27.23 -40.71
CA GLY A 645 -15.21 28.68 -40.47
C GLY A 645 -15.74 29.52 -41.62
N PHE A 646 -15.17 30.70 -41.84
CA PHE A 646 -15.55 31.65 -42.90
C PHE A 646 -14.32 32.38 -43.46
N TYR A 647 -14.45 33.00 -44.62
CA TYR A 647 -13.38 33.81 -45.21
C TYR A 647 -13.87 35.22 -45.57
N VAL A 648 -12.94 36.17 -45.60
CA VAL A 648 -13.12 37.52 -46.14
C VAL A 648 -12.09 37.71 -47.25
N ALA A 649 -12.53 37.94 -48.48
CA ALA A 649 -11.67 38.10 -49.64
C ALA A 649 -11.95 39.41 -50.38
N ASP A 650 -10.91 40.04 -50.93
CA ASP A 650 -11.03 41.19 -51.84
C ASP A 650 -10.53 40.83 -53.25
N ASP A 651 -10.92 41.62 -54.25
CA ASP A 651 -10.44 41.54 -55.65
C ASP A 651 -9.28 42.51 -55.97
N GLY A 652 -8.56 42.95 -54.93
CA GLY A 652 -7.50 43.96 -54.97
C GLY A 652 -6.12 43.42 -55.36
N PRO A 653 -5.03 44.12 -55.00
CA PRO A 653 -3.66 43.75 -55.38
C PRO A 653 -3.14 42.49 -54.66
N GLY A 654 -3.75 42.11 -53.54
CA GLY A 654 -3.38 40.97 -52.71
C GLY A 654 -2.08 41.18 -51.92
N ILE A 655 -1.73 40.17 -51.11
CA ILE A 655 -0.54 40.21 -50.24
C ILE A 655 0.53 39.23 -50.77
N PRO A 656 1.76 39.71 -51.05
CA PRO A 656 2.87 38.87 -51.51
C PRO A 656 3.15 37.69 -50.55
N PRO A 657 3.42 36.46 -51.06
CA PRO A 657 3.61 35.29 -50.21
C PRO A 657 4.70 35.43 -49.13
N GLY A 658 5.74 36.24 -49.38
CA GLY A 658 6.81 36.49 -48.42
C GLY A 658 6.45 37.43 -47.26
N GLU A 659 5.31 38.11 -47.35
CA GLU A 659 4.85 39.12 -46.39
C GLU A 659 3.65 38.63 -45.56
N ARG A 660 2.96 37.56 -46.00
CA ARG A 660 1.73 37.02 -45.37
C ARG A 660 1.84 36.63 -43.90
N GLU A 661 3.03 36.27 -43.42
CA GLU A 661 3.27 36.03 -41.99
C GLU A 661 3.61 37.32 -41.24
N GLN A 662 4.26 38.28 -41.89
CA GLN A 662 4.71 39.54 -41.28
C GLN A 662 3.58 40.57 -41.18
N VAL A 663 2.54 40.48 -42.00
CA VAL A 663 1.42 41.43 -41.97
C VAL A 663 0.63 41.43 -40.66
N PHE A 664 0.74 40.36 -39.86
CA PHE A 664 0.14 40.29 -38.51
C PHE A 664 1.03 40.90 -37.42
N GLU A 665 2.32 41.16 -37.71
CA GLU A 665 3.23 41.78 -36.75
C GLU A 665 2.79 43.20 -36.39
N SER A 666 2.82 43.51 -35.09
CA SER A 666 2.43 44.81 -34.57
C SER A 666 3.29 45.94 -35.15
N GLY A 667 2.65 46.89 -35.85
CA GLY A 667 3.30 48.05 -36.46
C GLY A 667 3.68 47.87 -37.93
N TYR A 668 3.30 46.75 -38.57
CA TYR A 668 3.48 46.56 -40.02
C TYR A 668 2.42 47.37 -40.80
N SER A 669 2.86 48.32 -41.63
CA SER A 669 1.99 49.11 -42.52
C SER A 669 2.73 49.52 -43.80
N GLU A 670 2.10 49.35 -44.95
CA GLU A 670 2.63 49.79 -46.26
C GLU A 670 2.21 51.21 -46.65
N THR A 671 1.23 51.80 -45.95
CA THR A 671 0.72 53.15 -46.21
C THR A 671 1.28 54.15 -45.22
N GLU A 672 1.61 55.38 -45.67
CA GLU A 672 2.07 56.48 -44.79
C GLU A 672 1.03 56.89 -43.74
N ASP A 673 -0.21 56.45 -43.91
CA ASP A 673 -1.36 56.79 -43.07
C ASP A 673 -1.85 55.62 -42.20
N GLY A 674 -1.40 54.40 -42.45
CA GLY A 674 -1.80 53.20 -41.72
C GLY A 674 -1.04 53.04 -40.40
N THR A 675 -1.78 52.69 -39.36
CA THR A 675 -1.27 52.55 -37.98
C THR A 675 -0.48 51.25 -37.75
N GLY A 676 -0.72 50.25 -38.60
CA GLY A 676 -0.10 48.93 -38.53
C GLY A 676 -0.59 48.04 -37.38
N PHE A 677 -1.72 48.38 -36.74
CA PHE A 677 -2.30 47.57 -35.67
C PHE A 677 -3.51 46.74 -36.12
N GLY A 678 -4.16 47.08 -37.23
CA GLY A 678 -5.41 46.45 -37.68
C GLY A 678 -5.35 44.93 -37.80
N LEU A 679 -4.34 44.37 -38.48
CA LEU A 679 -4.22 42.92 -38.63
C LEU A 679 -3.77 42.21 -37.34
N SER A 680 -2.94 42.86 -36.52
CA SER A 680 -2.61 42.32 -35.18
C SER A 680 -3.83 42.24 -34.25
N ILE A 681 -4.82 43.13 -34.45
CA ILE A 681 -6.11 43.09 -33.72
C ILE A 681 -6.95 41.91 -34.22
N VAL A 682 -6.98 41.66 -35.54
CA VAL A 682 -7.66 40.50 -36.14
C VAL A 682 -7.10 39.19 -35.57
N GLU A 683 -5.77 39.04 -35.53
CA GLU A 683 -5.12 37.85 -34.96
C GLU A 683 -5.48 37.65 -33.48
N ARG A 684 -5.39 38.70 -32.66
CA ARG A 684 -5.72 38.59 -31.23
C ARG A 684 -7.19 38.29 -30.95
N ILE A 685 -8.12 38.81 -31.77
CA ILE A 685 -9.54 38.49 -31.62
C ILE A 685 -9.79 37.03 -32.00
N ALA A 686 -9.15 36.53 -33.06
CA ALA A 686 -9.22 35.12 -33.43
C ALA A 686 -8.68 34.22 -32.30
N ASP A 687 -7.49 34.54 -31.76
CA ASP A 687 -6.89 33.79 -30.64
C ASP A 687 -7.79 33.77 -29.40
N ALA A 688 -8.44 34.90 -29.07
CA ALA A 688 -9.35 35.00 -27.92
C ALA A 688 -10.58 34.08 -28.06
N HIS A 689 -11.00 33.78 -29.29
CA HIS A 689 -12.07 32.83 -29.59
C HIS A 689 -11.58 31.39 -29.83
N GLY A 690 -10.26 31.15 -29.73
CA GLY A 690 -9.65 29.87 -30.09
C GLY A 690 -9.65 29.59 -31.60
N TRP A 691 -9.87 30.61 -32.42
CA TRP A 691 -9.84 30.53 -33.88
C TRP A 691 -8.42 30.73 -34.41
N SER A 692 -8.20 30.41 -35.68
CA SER A 692 -6.96 30.70 -36.39
C SER A 692 -7.23 31.52 -37.64
N VAL A 693 -6.39 32.52 -37.89
CA VAL A 693 -6.46 33.36 -39.10
C VAL A 693 -5.27 33.09 -40.01
N ALA A 694 -5.52 32.99 -41.32
CA ALA A 694 -4.47 32.83 -42.32
C ALA A 694 -4.73 33.71 -43.55
N VAL A 695 -3.66 34.20 -44.18
CA VAL A 695 -3.75 34.96 -45.44
C VAL A 695 -3.41 34.05 -46.62
N THR A 696 -4.29 34.06 -47.61
CA THR A 696 -4.17 33.35 -48.88
C THR A 696 -4.49 34.30 -50.04
N GLU A 697 -4.49 33.78 -51.26
CA GLU A 697 -4.87 34.54 -52.46
C GLU A 697 -6.34 34.26 -52.78
N SER A 698 -7.08 35.30 -53.12
CA SER A 698 -8.48 35.21 -53.55
C SER A 698 -8.58 34.61 -54.97
N ASP A 699 -9.68 33.92 -55.27
CA ASP A 699 -9.92 33.32 -56.59
C ASP A 699 -10.07 34.36 -57.71
N ASP A 700 -10.51 35.57 -57.35
CA ASP A 700 -10.68 36.72 -58.25
C ASP A 700 -9.42 37.61 -58.35
N GLY A 701 -8.30 37.16 -57.76
CA GLY A 701 -7.14 38.00 -57.45
C GLY A 701 -7.37 38.79 -56.15
N GLY A 702 -6.33 39.19 -55.42
CA GLY A 702 -6.50 39.91 -54.15
C GLY A 702 -6.19 39.08 -52.89
N ALA A 703 -6.42 39.65 -51.71
CA ALA A 703 -6.13 38.98 -50.45
C ALA A 703 -7.35 38.22 -49.94
N ARG A 704 -7.11 37.06 -49.32
CA ARG A 704 -8.15 36.24 -48.68
C ARG A 704 -7.74 35.87 -47.27
N PHE A 705 -8.50 36.33 -46.30
CA PHE A 705 -8.34 36.01 -44.88
C PHE A 705 -9.26 34.85 -44.54
N GLU A 706 -8.69 33.72 -44.12
CA GLU A 706 -9.41 32.52 -43.72
C GLU A 706 -9.44 32.43 -42.19
N ILE A 707 -10.64 32.43 -41.61
CA ILE A 707 -10.88 32.26 -40.18
C ILE A 707 -11.39 30.84 -39.97
N THR A 708 -10.66 30.05 -39.20
CA THR A 708 -10.90 28.60 -38.99
C THR A 708 -10.97 28.26 -37.51
N GLY A 709 -11.58 27.12 -37.17
CA GLY A 709 -11.85 26.73 -35.79
C GLY A 709 -13.13 27.35 -35.22
N VAL A 710 -14.03 27.82 -36.09
CA VAL A 710 -15.29 28.45 -35.71
C VAL A 710 -16.38 27.39 -35.57
N ASP A 711 -16.96 27.29 -34.37
CA ASP A 711 -18.09 26.40 -34.12
C ASP A 711 -19.38 26.94 -34.73
N ALA A 712 -20.11 26.09 -35.44
CA ALA A 712 -21.46 26.38 -35.90
C ALA A 712 -22.43 26.32 -34.70
N ALA A 713 -23.32 27.31 -34.60
CA ALA A 713 -24.29 27.41 -33.52
C ALA A 713 -25.52 26.50 -33.69
#